data_AF-A0A486NAW2-F1
#
_entry.id   AF-A0A486NAW2-F1
#
_cell.length_a   1.000
_cell.length_b   1.000
_cell.length_c   1.000
_cell.angle_alpha   90.00
_cell.angle_beta   90.00
_cell.angle_gamma   90.00
#
_symmetry.space_group_name_H-M   'P 1'
#
loop_
_entity.id
_entity.type
_entity.pdbx_description
1 polymer ?
#
loop_
_entity_poly.entity_id
_entity_poly.type
_entity_poly.pdbx_seq_one_letter_code
_entity_poly.pdbx_strand_id
1 'polypeptide(L)'
;MITDTAKDNPRNTKTSRNLKNLYLDPNNYRFVDNENHKFVNEENLLDAQVQKRTRTFIEGRGQENIRDLLASLKANGYLEVDLIQVRELGENRYLVLEGNRRVTALKVLQEAYDNGYDIGNLDPSIFRSVPFEIHSKEESEKHLIVMGLKHISGNKKWSTFNQSKLLYDFLKPYEKSPREEYINKENELINSLGITKHRLRSMLRVYNLIQLYKLSDYSEQFSPDMVGIFEEIMKKPVLKNWLGWNDSGYFASNKINLERLFSWISKTEIYSEPVDNEDDEEGNDYNNGDDYKELEPIITKSLEIRDLALFIENEHALKVMEDERSLARGLVSSGSVDKQNYQNALSSLSESLRNLATYRSLIGADDTKILDDAKDSLSKIIPKKNSLNIEGGNFTTVFEYGVKSHFEKIKIHKYKKLKNFEINGLNRINIFAGFNNTAKTTFLEAVYLLTQRNDMASQFKLIRQKNKFLSLSPVFLNAVFQDVISIDGRFNDVDVSVRMTKFDEPKVDKKDDYIASYKLTSQIDGTEISNLVHTYVHESMTRISDQVSHLCASSFKSPYFYDIEDSITDYNRSVELKVTSLDGTSQTAINLVIDFMKRVEASIVDIRYTEEMDVKRFLVESKYSTERSFDLTTYGEGIQRIFYIALAFASCRNGVILIDEFETAIHFSLLKEFTQLTQELAETFNVQVFLTSHSRECIEAFIENGYKTEQITGFQMINDGRKITSKRIEGERFKYLVENIALDIRG
;
A
#
# COMPACT_ATOMS: atom_id res chain seq x y z
N MET A 1 67.61 -10.50 50.23
CA MET A 1 66.45 -10.77 51.09
C MET A 1 65.49 -9.62 50.89
N ILE A 2 64.43 -9.87 50.13
CA ILE A 2 63.33 -8.93 49.89
C ILE A 2 62.40 -9.08 51.09
N THR A 3 62.17 -7.99 51.83
CA THR A 3 61.19 -7.96 52.93
C THR A 3 59.96 -7.20 52.45
N ASP A 4 58.86 -7.93 52.33
CA ASP A 4 57.51 -7.48 51.98
C ASP A 4 57.01 -6.38 52.91
N THR A 5 56.62 -5.25 52.33
CA THR A 5 55.73 -4.26 52.94
C THR A 5 54.28 -4.69 52.67
N ALA A 6 53.63 -5.26 53.69
CA ALA A 6 52.18 -5.52 53.66
C ALA A 6 51.42 -4.19 53.77
N LYS A 7 50.52 -3.95 52.80
CA LYS A 7 49.56 -2.85 52.77
C LYS A 7 48.51 -3.04 53.88
N ASP A 8 48.30 -2.00 54.68
CA ASP A 8 47.13 -1.85 55.55
C ASP A 8 45.87 -1.63 54.69
N ASN A 9 44.94 -2.58 54.73
CA ASN A 9 43.56 -2.38 54.26
C ASN A 9 42.72 -1.91 55.46
N PRO A 10 41.96 -0.80 55.38
CA PRO A 10 41.01 -0.44 56.44
C PRO A 10 39.89 -1.48 56.50
N ARG A 11 39.69 -2.07 57.69
CA ARG A 11 38.63 -3.03 57.99
C ARG A 11 37.26 -2.33 58.02
N ASN A 12 36.34 -2.72 57.14
CA ASN A 12 34.91 -2.39 57.28
C ASN A 12 34.36 -3.03 58.57
N THR A 13 34.01 -2.22 59.57
CA THR A 13 33.40 -2.69 60.81
C THR A 13 31.91 -2.99 60.61
N LYS A 14 31.56 -4.26 60.36
CA LYS A 14 30.18 -4.75 60.45
C LYS A 14 29.61 -4.41 61.84
N THR A 15 28.58 -3.56 61.90
CA THR A 15 27.94 -3.12 63.15
C THR A 15 26.51 -3.66 63.19
N SER A 16 26.01 -4.07 64.35
CA SER A 16 24.62 -4.48 64.52
C SER A 16 23.92 -3.73 65.65
N ARG A 17 22.64 -3.39 65.44
CA ARG A 17 21.77 -2.72 66.42
C ARG A 17 20.34 -3.22 66.34
N ASN A 18 19.53 -2.82 67.32
CA ASN A 18 18.10 -3.09 67.32
C ASN A 18 17.42 -2.45 66.11
N LEU A 19 16.48 -3.16 65.50
CA LEU A 19 15.72 -2.71 64.33
C LEU A 19 15.02 -1.35 64.55
N LYS A 20 14.61 -1.05 65.79
CA LYS A 20 13.97 0.24 66.15
C LYS A 20 14.90 1.44 65.95
N ASN A 21 16.22 1.23 65.95
CA ASN A 21 17.21 2.30 65.77
C ASN A 21 17.44 2.63 64.29
N LEU A 22 16.88 1.84 63.36
CA LEU A 22 16.98 2.03 61.91
C LEU A 22 15.76 2.82 61.40
N TYR A 23 16.00 4.04 60.94
CA TYR A 23 15.00 4.94 60.38
C TYR A 23 15.03 4.87 58.86
N LEU A 24 13.85 4.81 58.24
CA LEU A 24 13.71 4.74 56.79
C LEU A 24 14.04 6.10 56.17
N ASP A 25 14.65 6.12 55.00
CA ASP A 25 14.97 7.37 54.30
C ASP A 25 13.75 7.91 53.52
N PRO A 26 13.13 9.02 53.94
CA PRO A 26 12.00 9.63 53.23
C PRO A 26 12.39 10.29 51.90
N ASN A 27 13.67 10.61 51.69
CA ASN A 27 14.17 11.28 50.48
C ASN A 27 14.74 10.29 49.46
N ASN A 28 14.54 9.00 49.67
CA ASN A 28 15.06 7.97 48.78
C ASN A 28 14.53 8.16 47.35
N TYR A 29 15.42 8.05 46.37
CA TYR A 29 15.10 8.21 44.95
C TYR A 29 13.99 7.28 44.46
N ARG A 30 13.74 6.16 45.15
CA ARG A 30 12.62 5.24 44.90
C ARG A 30 11.25 5.90 44.88
N PHE A 31 11.05 7.01 45.59
CA PHE A 31 9.73 7.63 45.77
C PHE A 31 9.56 8.89 44.94
N VAL A 32 10.54 9.26 44.14
CA VAL A 32 10.56 10.53 43.42
C VAL A 32 9.42 10.62 42.40
N ASP A 33 8.97 9.47 41.89
CA ASP A 33 7.79 9.27 41.06
C ASP A 33 6.49 9.05 41.84
N ASN A 34 6.43 9.32 43.15
CA ASN A 34 5.18 9.27 43.91
C ASN A 34 4.62 10.69 44.11
N GLU A 35 3.38 10.92 43.70
CA GLU A 35 2.71 12.24 43.80
C GLU A 35 2.64 12.78 45.23
N ASN A 36 2.58 11.89 46.23
CA ASN A 36 2.55 12.26 47.65
C ASN A 36 3.95 12.44 48.25
N HIS A 37 5.01 12.27 47.45
CA HIS A 37 6.39 12.49 47.87
C HIS A 37 6.67 13.99 47.97
N LYS A 38 7.18 14.39 49.13
CA LYS A 38 7.71 15.74 49.37
C LYS A 38 9.05 15.59 50.05
N PHE A 39 10.02 16.40 49.62
CA PHE A 39 11.34 16.46 50.23
C PHE A 39 11.22 16.77 51.73
N VAL A 40 12.00 16.08 52.56
CA VAL A 40 12.01 16.20 54.01
C VAL A 40 13.36 16.72 54.48
N ASN A 41 13.35 17.83 55.22
CA ASN A 41 14.57 18.40 55.81
C ASN A 41 15.15 17.51 56.92
N GLU A 42 16.46 17.65 57.22
CA GLU A 42 17.16 16.78 58.17
C GLU A 42 16.51 16.74 59.57
N GLU A 43 15.91 17.85 60.01
CA GLU A 43 15.22 17.99 61.31
C GLU A 43 13.99 17.09 61.45
N ASN A 44 13.32 16.76 60.34
CA ASN A 44 12.05 16.04 60.32
C ASN A 44 12.22 14.55 59.95
N LEU A 45 13.44 14.06 59.75
CA LEU A 45 13.69 12.67 59.33
C LEU A 45 13.18 11.65 60.35
N LEU A 46 13.18 12.01 61.64
CA LEU A 46 12.79 11.13 62.74
C LEU A 46 11.31 11.25 63.12
N ASP A 47 10.55 12.16 62.48
CA ASP A 47 9.14 12.36 62.78
C ASP A 47 8.32 11.08 62.53
N ALA A 48 7.41 10.77 63.46
CA ALA A 48 6.65 9.52 63.43
C ALA A 48 5.68 9.44 62.23
N GLN A 49 5.08 10.56 61.82
CA GLN A 49 4.19 10.59 60.65
C GLN A 49 5.00 10.47 59.36
N VAL A 50 6.17 11.11 59.28
CA VAL A 50 7.10 10.96 58.15
C VAL A 50 7.54 9.50 58.02
N GLN A 51 7.97 8.86 59.11
CA GLN A 51 8.38 7.46 59.09
C GLN A 51 7.24 6.51 58.71
N LYS A 52 6.02 6.78 59.20
CA LYS A 52 4.82 6.03 58.81
C LYS A 52 4.52 6.16 57.32
N ARG A 53 4.54 7.39 56.78
CA ARG A 53 4.35 7.66 55.35
C ARG A 53 5.40 6.96 54.49
N THR A 54 6.68 7.09 54.84
CA THR A 54 7.79 6.44 54.14
C THR A 54 7.64 4.93 54.15
N ARG A 55 7.24 4.35 55.28
CA ARG A 55 6.94 2.93 55.40
C ARG A 55 5.82 2.51 54.46
N THR A 56 4.70 3.24 54.43
CA THR A 56 3.58 2.97 53.51
C THR A 56 4.01 3.00 52.04
N PHE A 57 4.87 3.94 51.64
CA PHE A 57 5.43 3.97 50.28
C PHE A 57 6.25 2.72 49.95
N ILE A 58 7.03 2.21 50.92
CA ILE A 58 7.86 1.02 50.73
C ILE A 58 7.02 -0.26 50.69
N GLU A 59 5.97 -0.35 51.50
CA GLU A 59 5.11 -1.53 51.57
C GLU A 59 4.22 -1.69 50.33
N GLY A 60 3.66 -0.60 49.82
CA GLY A 60 2.62 -0.67 48.78
C GLY A 60 1.28 -1.18 49.34
N ARG A 61 0.24 -1.22 48.50
CA ARG A 61 -1.09 -1.67 48.96
C ARG A 61 -1.02 -3.17 49.25
N GLY A 62 -1.46 -3.57 50.45
CA GLY A 62 -1.39 -4.97 50.86
C GLY A 62 0.02 -5.58 50.85
N GLN A 63 1.07 -4.76 51.07
CA GLN A 63 2.48 -5.18 51.14
C GLN A 63 3.06 -5.73 49.83
N GLU A 64 2.44 -5.43 48.69
CA GLU A 64 2.84 -5.93 47.37
C GLU A 64 4.30 -5.63 47.02
N ASN A 65 4.83 -4.46 47.40
CA ASN A 65 6.17 -4.00 47.05
C ASN A 65 7.29 -4.67 47.86
N ILE A 66 6.95 -5.46 48.87
CA ILE A 66 7.91 -6.21 49.70
C ILE A 66 7.56 -7.70 49.81
N ARG A 67 6.55 -8.17 49.08
CA ARG A 67 6.04 -9.55 49.17
C ARG A 67 7.12 -10.59 48.88
N ASP A 68 7.99 -10.33 47.90
CA ASP A 68 9.16 -11.15 47.56
C ASP A 68 10.12 -11.29 48.75
N LEU A 69 10.41 -10.18 49.42
CA LEU A 69 11.30 -10.15 50.59
C LEU A 69 10.66 -10.81 51.81
N LEU A 70 9.37 -10.59 52.04
CA LEU A 70 8.63 -11.28 53.11
C LEU A 70 8.68 -12.79 52.89
N ALA A 71 8.35 -13.27 51.68
CA ALA A 71 8.41 -14.69 51.35
C ALA A 71 9.83 -15.26 51.51
N SER A 72 10.85 -14.56 51.02
CA SER A 72 12.25 -15.00 51.14
C SER A 72 12.72 -15.06 52.59
N LEU A 73 12.39 -14.06 53.41
CA LEU A 73 12.76 -14.03 54.83
C LEU A 73 12.05 -15.13 55.62
N LYS A 74 10.76 -15.37 55.35
CA LYS A 74 10.01 -16.47 55.96
C LYS A 74 10.51 -17.85 55.53
N ALA A 75 10.96 -18.02 54.29
CA ALA A 75 11.44 -19.31 53.79
C ALA A 75 12.88 -19.62 54.23
N ASN A 76 13.78 -18.63 54.16
CA ASN A 76 15.23 -18.85 54.27
C ASN A 76 15.87 -18.20 55.51
N GLY A 77 15.12 -17.43 56.30
CA GLY A 77 15.68 -16.59 57.34
C GLY A 77 16.45 -15.38 56.78
N TYR A 78 17.24 -14.71 57.63
CA TYR A 78 18.02 -13.55 57.23
C TYR A 78 19.33 -13.97 56.56
N LEU A 79 19.50 -13.61 55.29
CA LEU A 79 20.71 -13.89 54.51
C LEU A 79 21.63 -12.66 54.46
N GLU A 80 22.90 -12.82 54.86
CA GLU A 80 23.94 -11.77 54.84
C GLU A 80 24.51 -11.48 53.43
N VAL A 81 23.66 -11.46 52.40
CA VAL A 81 24.11 -11.28 51.00
C VAL A 81 24.14 -9.79 50.60
N ASP A 82 23.10 -9.02 50.93
CA ASP A 82 23.09 -7.55 50.72
C ASP A 82 23.03 -6.80 52.06
N LEU A 83 24.18 -6.35 52.55
CA LEU A 83 24.24 -5.58 53.79
C LEU A 83 23.45 -4.27 53.67
N ILE A 84 22.74 -3.93 54.76
CA ILE A 84 22.06 -2.64 54.92
C ILE A 84 23.13 -1.57 55.11
N GLN A 85 22.97 -0.42 54.45
CA GLN A 85 23.90 0.70 54.61
C GLN A 85 23.18 1.88 55.25
N VAL A 86 23.84 2.53 56.19
CA VAL A 86 23.24 3.59 57.00
C VAL A 86 24.16 4.80 57.15
N ARG A 87 23.56 5.95 57.47
CA ARG A 87 24.25 7.15 57.96
C ARG A 87 23.89 7.35 59.43
N GLU A 88 24.89 7.65 60.25
CA GLU A 88 24.64 7.97 61.66
C GLU A 88 23.96 9.34 61.82
N LEU A 89 22.90 9.40 62.63
CA LEU A 89 22.18 10.64 62.97
C LEU A 89 22.49 11.14 64.39
N GLY A 90 23.35 10.43 65.12
CA GLY A 90 23.64 10.66 66.55
C GLY A 90 22.72 9.84 67.47
N GLU A 91 23.11 9.75 68.74
CA GLU A 91 22.34 9.09 69.82
C GLU A 91 21.88 7.66 69.49
N ASN A 92 22.74 6.86 68.85
CA ASN A 92 22.46 5.47 68.48
C ASN A 92 21.27 5.32 67.49
N ARG A 93 21.02 6.35 66.67
CA ARG A 93 20.01 6.36 65.59
C ARG A 93 20.68 6.41 64.22
N TYR A 94 20.12 5.67 63.27
CA TYR A 94 20.72 5.48 61.96
C TYR A 94 19.69 5.66 60.84
N LEU A 95 20.01 6.46 59.83
CA LEU A 95 19.21 6.62 58.62
C LEU A 95 19.60 5.54 57.60
N VAL A 96 18.63 4.76 57.14
CA VAL A 96 18.84 3.69 56.17
C VAL A 96 18.97 4.29 54.78
N LEU A 97 20.20 4.29 54.26
CA LEU A 97 20.50 4.80 52.94
C LEU A 97 20.18 3.76 51.86
N GLU A 98 20.59 2.51 52.09
CA GLU A 98 20.37 1.38 51.20
C GLU A 98 19.87 0.17 52.00
N GLY A 99 18.89 -0.55 51.47
CA GLY A 99 18.21 -1.63 52.21
C GLY A 99 16.89 -1.21 52.88
N ASN A 100 16.33 -0.06 52.51
CA ASN A 100 15.02 0.44 52.99
C ASN A 100 13.90 -0.63 52.93
N ARG A 101 13.78 -1.37 51.81
CA ARG A 101 12.81 -2.48 51.68
C ARG A 101 13.03 -3.62 52.67
N ARG A 102 14.31 -3.94 52.96
CA ARG A 102 14.68 -5.02 53.88
C ARG A 102 14.37 -4.64 55.32
N VAL A 103 14.69 -3.40 55.71
CA VAL A 103 14.34 -2.86 57.02
C VAL A 103 12.82 -2.81 57.19
N THR A 104 12.07 -2.37 56.19
CA THR A 104 10.59 -2.39 56.23
C THR A 104 10.03 -3.80 56.34
N ALA A 105 10.53 -4.77 55.57
CA ALA A 105 10.08 -6.16 55.66
C ALA A 105 10.36 -6.75 57.05
N LEU A 106 11.51 -6.45 57.66
CA LEU A 106 11.81 -6.82 59.03
C LEU A 106 10.84 -6.16 60.03
N LYS A 107 10.49 -4.88 59.85
CA LYS A 107 9.52 -4.19 60.72
C LYS A 107 8.13 -4.82 60.62
N VAL A 108 7.69 -5.19 59.42
CA VAL A 108 6.41 -5.91 59.20
C VAL A 108 6.42 -7.29 59.87
N LEU A 109 7.51 -8.05 59.74
CA LEU A 109 7.63 -9.36 60.37
C LEU A 109 7.75 -9.26 61.89
N GLN A 110 8.40 -8.22 62.42
CA GLN A 110 8.44 -7.94 63.85
C GLN A 110 7.02 -7.70 64.38
N GLU A 111 6.22 -6.87 63.71
CA GLU A 111 4.82 -6.64 64.10
C GLU A 111 3.98 -7.91 64.00
N ALA A 112 4.19 -8.75 62.98
CA ALA A 112 3.51 -10.03 62.87
C ALA A 112 3.86 -10.95 64.06
N TYR A 113 5.14 -11.04 64.42
CA TYR A 113 5.63 -11.82 65.55
C TYR A 113 5.08 -11.29 66.90
N ASP A 114 5.11 -9.99 67.11
CA ASP A 114 4.60 -9.34 68.32
C ASP A 114 3.08 -9.56 68.48
N ASN A 115 2.35 -9.73 67.37
CA ASN A 115 0.93 -10.08 67.35
C ASN A 115 0.64 -11.59 67.32
N GLY A 116 1.67 -12.44 67.44
CA GLY A 116 1.52 -13.91 67.51
C GLY A 116 1.30 -14.62 66.17
N TYR A 117 1.51 -13.95 65.03
CA TYR A 117 1.45 -14.56 63.70
C TYR A 117 2.76 -15.26 63.32
N ASP A 118 2.65 -16.27 62.45
CA ASP A 118 3.79 -17.04 61.95
C ASP A 118 4.71 -16.20 61.02
N ILE A 119 6.01 -16.21 61.34
CA ILE A 119 7.10 -15.58 60.58
C ILE A 119 7.99 -16.59 59.84
N GLY A 120 7.58 -17.86 59.77
CA GLY A 120 8.31 -18.93 59.10
C GLY A 120 9.64 -19.25 59.78
N ASN A 121 10.68 -19.49 58.98
CA ASN A 121 12.03 -19.87 59.40
C ASN A 121 12.91 -18.69 59.86
N LEU A 122 12.35 -17.48 60.02
CA LEU A 122 13.12 -16.31 60.45
C LEU A 122 13.38 -16.35 61.96
N ASP A 123 14.64 -16.32 62.38
CA ASP A 123 15.01 -16.22 63.81
C ASP A 123 14.64 -14.82 64.37
N PRO A 124 13.76 -14.72 65.39
CA PRO A 124 13.38 -13.44 66.02
C PRO A 124 14.56 -12.65 66.61
N SER A 125 15.72 -13.29 66.87
CA SER A 125 16.92 -12.61 67.37
C SER A 125 17.38 -11.48 66.44
N ILE A 126 17.09 -11.57 65.13
CA ILE A 126 17.45 -10.57 64.12
C ILE A 126 16.85 -9.18 64.44
N PHE A 127 15.67 -9.11 65.04
CA PHE A 127 15.02 -7.84 65.38
C PHE A 127 15.81 -7.04 66.42
N ARG A 128 16.61 -7.71 67.25
CA ARG A 128 17.46 -7.09 68.27
C ARG A 128 18.85 -6.72 67.76
N SER A 129 19.31 -7.36 66.68
CA SER A 129 20.67 -7.23 66.17
C SER A 129 20.70 -7.34 64.64
N VAL A 130 20.18 -6.31 63.95
CA VAL A 130 20.22 -6.20 62.50
C VAL A 130 21.62 -5.74 62.06
N PRO A 131 22.34 -6.48 61.20
CA PRO A 131 23.66 -6.09 60.71
C PRO A 131 23.57 -5.01 59.62
N PHE A 132 24.45 -4.01 59.70
CA PHE A 132 24.59 -2.93 58.71
C PHE A 132 26.02 -2.36 58.66
N GLU A 133 26.27 -1.52 57.66
CA GLU A 133 27.51 -0.78 57.41
C GLU A 133 27.26 0.74 57.51
N ILE A 134 28.17 1.47 58.17
CA ILE A 134 28.04 2.92 58.40
C ILE A 134 28.85 3.68 57.34
N HIS A 135 28.22 4.64 56.67
CA HIS A 135 28.85 5.58 55.76
C HIS A 135 28.88 7.00 56.36
N SER A 136 30.00 7.71 56.23
CA SER A 136 30.15 9.07 56.75
C SER A 136 29.48 10.12 55.85
N LYS A 137 29.13 11.28 56.41
CA LYS A 137 28.42 12.37 55.70
C LYS A 137 29.24 12.95 54.53
N GLU A 138 30.56 12.85 54.61
CA GLU A 138 31.52 13.32 53.59
C GLU A 138 31.57 12.40 52.34
N GLU A 139 30.93 11.23 52.39
CA GLU A 139 30.89 10.26 51.29
C GLU A 139 29.63 10.34 50.41
N SER A 140 28.95 11.49 50.39
CA SER A 140 27.72 11.74 49.60
C SER A 140 27.80 11.23 48.15
N GLU A 141 28.88 11.54 47.43
CA GLU A 141 29.07 11.10 46.03
C GLU A 141 29.24 9.59 45.92
N LYS A 142 30.06 8.99 46.79
CA LYS A 142 30.24 7.53 46.83
C LYS A 142 28.91 6.84 47.12
N HIS A 143 28.08 7.43 47.98
CA HIS A 143 26.76 6.90 48.28
C HIS A 143 25.81 6.92 47.08
N LEU A 144 25.75 8.03 46.33
CA LEU A 144 24.99 8.11 45.07
C LEU A 144 25.48 7.06 44.05
N ILE A 145 26.80 6.84 43.96
CA ILE A 145 27.39 5.80 43.10
C ILE A 145 26.94 4.40 43.54
N VAL A 146 26.94 4.09 44.83
CA VAL A 146 26.51 2.78 45.35
C VAL A 146 25.02 2.53 45.07
N MET A 147 24.16 3.54 45.28
CA MET A 147 22.75 3.44 44.90
C MET A 147 22.59 3.25 43.39
N GLY A 148 23.34 3.99 42.58
CA GLY A 148 23.34 3.84 41.13
C GLY A 148 23.78 2.44 40.67
N LEU A 149 24.83 1.87 41.28
CA LEU A 149 25.30 0.53 40.97
C LEU A 149 24.20 -0.53 41.16
N LYS A 150 23.41 -0.41 42.24
CA LYS A 150 22.32 -1.35 42.53
C LYS A 150 21.05 -1.10 41.69
N HIS A 151 20.72 0.15 41.44
CA HIS A 151 19.40 0.54 40.91
C HIS A 151 19.40 1.11 39.49
N ILE A 152 20.56 1.37 38.91
CA ILE A 152 20.75 1.71 37.49
C ILE A 152 21.37 0.51 36.76
N SER A 153 22.46 -0.04 37.30
CA SER A 153 23.22 -1.11 36.65
C SER A 153 22.86 -2.51 37.15
N GLY A 154 22.34 -2.63 38.38
CA GLY A 154 21.97 -3.89 39.01
C GLY A 154 20.62 -4.47 38.58
N ASN A 155 20.27 -5.60 39.20
CA ASN A 155 19.11 -6.42 38.82
C ASN A 155 17.75 -5.86 39.28
N LYS A 156 17.73 -5.02 40.33
CA LYS A 156 16.50 -4.40 40.87
C LYS A 156 16.46 -2.91 40.52
N LYS A 157 16.22 -2.60 39.24
CA LYS A 157 16.26 -1.23 38.70
C LYS A 157 15.09 -0.37 39.19
N TRP A 158 15.34 0.91 39.43
CA TRP A 158 14.27 1.89 39.67
C TRP A 158 13.55 2.28 38.38
N SER A 159 12.45 3.03 38.46
CA SER A 159 11.86 3.66 37.28
C SER A 159 12.89 4.59 36.60
N THR A 160 12.76 4.80 35.29
CA THR A 160 13.70 5.65 34.56
C THR A 160 13.73 7.07 35.10
N PHE A 161 12.59 7.60 35.57
CA PHE A 161 12.53 8.92 36.19
C PHE A 161 13.42 9.01 37.43
N ASN A 162 13.30 8.04 38.33
CA ASN A 162 14.08 7.98 39.57
C ASN A 162 15.57 7.79 39.28
N GLN A 163 15.92 6.93 38.32
CA GLN A 163 17.30 6.77 37.84
C GLN A 163 17.85 8.09 37.28
N SER A 164 17.06 8.76 36.43
CA SER A 164 17.49 9.98 35.75
C SER A 164 17.67 11.15 36.72
N LYS A 165 16.82 11.25 37.76
CA LYS A 165 16.98 12.24 38.83
C LYS A 165 18.26 12.02 39.62
N LEU A 166 18.60 10.79 39.99
CA LEU A 166 19.85 10.50 40.70
C LEU A 166 21.07 10.95 39.88
N LEU A 167 21.09 10.61 38.59
CA LEU A 167 22.17 11.01 37.69
C LEU A 167 22.24 12.51 37.49
N TYR A 168 21.08 13.17 37.42
CA TYR A 168 20.98 14.63 37.36
C TYR A 168 21.54 15.27 38.64
N ASP A 169 21.08 14.85 39.81
CA ASP A 169 21.50 15.39 41.11
C ASP A 169 23.01 15.18 41.35
N PHE A 170 23.58 14.08 40.87
CA PHE A 170 25.03 13.85 40.93
C PHE A 170 25.82 14.90 40.11
N LEU A 171 25.35 15.23 38.90
CA LEU A 171 26.06 16.16 38.00
C LEU A 171 25.67 17.63 38.22
N LYS A 172 24.55 17.89 38.90
CA LYS A 172 24.01 19.24 39.13
C LYS A 172 25.00 20.21 39.78
N PRO A 173 25.78 19.82 40.82
CA PRO A 173 26.77 20.72 41.44
C PRO A 173 27.84 21.20 40.45
N TYR A 174 28.13 20.39 39.43
CA TYR A 174 29.19 20.64 38.45
C TYR A 174 28.71 21.39 37.20
N GLU A 175 27.40 21.62 37.05
CA GLU A 175 26.79 22.25 35.87
C GLU A 175 27.39 23.63 35.52
N LYS A 176 27.79 24.40 36.55
CA LYS A 176 28.41 25.74 36.39
C LYS A 176 29.95 25.71 36.38
N SER A 177 30.54 24.53 36.49
CA SER A 177 32.01 24.37 36.49
C SER A 177 32.57 24.47 35.07
N PRO A 178 33.88 24.70 34.89
CA PRO A 178 34.52 24.64 33.58
C PRO A 178 34.19 23.33 32.84
N ARG A 179 34.03 23.39 31.52
CA ARG A 179 33.56 22.25 30.70
C ARG A 179 34.39 20.98 30.88
N GLU A 180 35.70 21.12 31.07
CA GLU A 180 36.60 19.99 31.31
C GLU A 180 36.30 19.29 32.64
N GLU A 181 35.98 20.04 33.69
CA GLU A 181 35.63 19.49 35.01
C GLU A 181 34.31 18.71 34.96
N TYR A 182 33.28 19.26 34.29
CA TYR A 182 32.02 18.55 34.09
C TYR A 182 32.22 17.24 33.30
N ILE A 183 33.02 17.25 32.24
CA ILE A 183 33.31 16.05 31.45
C ILE A 183 34.08 15.01 32.27
N ASN A 184 35.03 15.44 33.12
CA ASN A 184 35.75 14.55 34.01
C ASN A 184 34.80 13.86 35.00
N LYS A 185 33.87 14.62 35.59
CA LYS A 185 32.83 14.07 36.47
C LYS A 185 31.83 13.17 35.73
N GLU A 186 31.47 13.50 34.49
CA GLU A 186 30.66 12.63 33.60
C GLU A 186 31.36 11.27 33.41
N ASN A 187 32.67 11.28 33.09
CA ASN A 187 33.45 10.07 32.87
C ASN A 187 33.66 9.26 34.17
N GLU A 188 33.87 9.92 35.30
CA GLU A 188 33.95 9.28 36.62
C GLU A 188 32.66 8.51 36.93
N LEU A 189 31.50 9.15 36.73
CA LEU A 189 30.19 8.54 36.96
C LEU A 189 29.94 7.35 36.03
N ILE A 190 30.27 7.49 34.73
CA ILE A 190 30.16 6.42 33.73
C ILE A 190 30.98 5.20 34.15
N ASN A 191 32.25 5.40 34.47
CA ASN A 191 33.16 4.32 34.87
C ASN A 191 32.71 3.66 36.17
N SER A 192 32.25 4.46 37.13
CA SER A 192 31.81 3.96 38.44
C SER A 192 30.52 3.15 38.34
N LEU A 193 29.59 3.53 37.46
CA LEU A 193 28.32 2.83 37.27
C LEU A 193 28.36 1.73 36.22
N GLY A 194 29.39 1.69 35.37
CA GLY A 194 29.46 0.73 34.25
C GLY A 194 28.38 0.96 33.19
N ILE A 195 27.94 2.20 32.98
CA ILE A 195 26.94 2.57 31.97
C ILE A 195 27.60 3.27 30.79
N THR A 196 26.99 3.19 29.61
CA THR A 196 27.52 3.92 28.45
C THR A 196 27.24 5.41 28.58
N LYS A 197 28.14 6.23 27.99
CA LYS A 197 27.93 7.67 27.81
C LYS A 197 26.58 7.98 27.14
N HIS A 198 26.18 7.16 26.16
CA HIS A 198 24.88 7.26 25.51
C HIS A 198 23.72 7.10 26.51
N ARG A 199 23.78 6.09 27.39
CA ARG A 199 22.74 5.83 28.39
C ARG A 199 22.61 6.98 29.40
N LEU A 200 23.73 7.47 29.93
CA LEU A 200 23.75 8.62 30.84
C LEU A 200 23.11 9.85 30.19
N ARG A 201 23.59 10.23 29.00
CA ARG A 201 23.07 11.40 28.28
C ARG A 201 21.59 11.25 27.91
N SER A 202 21.14 10.05 27.56
CA SER A 202 19.72 9.79 27.30
C SER A 202 18.85 10.07 28.53
N MET A 203 19.28 9.63 29.71
CA MET A 203 18.56 9.88 30.97
C MET A 203 18.55 11.36 31.33
N LEU A 204 19.69 12.05 31.15
CA LEU A 204 19.78 13.50 31.37
C LEU A 204 18.86 14.28 30.42
N ARG A 205 18.74 13.89 29.15
CA ARG A 205 17.80 14.52 28.21
C ARG A 205 16.36 14.41 28.67
N VAL A 206 15.94 13.20 29.04
CA VAL A 206 14.56 12.93 29.51
C VAL A 206 14.27 13.76 30.75
N TYR A 207 15.17 13.74 31.74
CA TYR A 207 14.95 14.49 32.98
C TYR A 207 14.89 16.00 32.74
N ASN A 208 15.77 16.55 31.91
CA ASN A 208 15.75 17.99 31.62
C ASN A 208 14.51 18.40 30.82
N LEU A 209 14.00 17.58 29.88
CA LEU A 209 12.73 17.87 29.21
C LEU A 209 11.56 17.88 30.20
N ILE A 210 11.57 16.96 31.17
CA ILE A 210 10.58 16.97 32.27
C ILE A 210 10.73 18.24 33.13
N GLN A 211 11.95 18.71 33.41
CA GLN A 211 12.14 19.98 34.13
C GLN A 211 11.57 21.16 33.34
N LEU A 212 11.77 21.19 32.02
CA LEU A 212 11.16 22.22 31.17
C LEU A 212 9.64 22.17 31.21
N TYR A 213 9.04 20.97 31.20
CA TYR A 213 7.60 20.80 31.36
C TYR A 213 7.11 21.31 32.73
N LYS A 214 7.82 20.98 33.82
CA LYS A 214 7.52 21.46 35.18
C LYS A 214 7.70 22.97 35.36
N LEU A 215 8.38 23.65 34.44
CA LEU A 215 8.53 25.11 34.42
C LEU A 215 7.53 25.79 33.49
N SER A 216 6.71 25.03 32.76
CA SER A 216 5.68 25.55 31.86
C SER A 216 4.35 25.76 32.59
N ASP A 217 3.39 26.38 31.90
CA ASP A 217 2.03 26.60 32.42
C ASP A 217 1.29 25.28 32.69
N TYR A 218 1.77 24.15 32.13
CA TYR A 218 1.22 22.82 32.36
C TYR A 218 1.82 22.09 33.57
N SER A 219 2.63 22.77 34.39
CA SER A 219 3.41 22.15 35.48
C SER A 219 2.60 21.30 36.46
N GLU A 220 1.37 21.74 36.79
CA GLU A 220 0.48 21.05 37.72
C GLU A 220 -0.07 19.72 37.18
N GLN A 221 0.00 19.51 35.86
CA GLN A 221 -0.51 18.31 35.18
C GLN A 221 0.55 17.19 35.08
N PHE A 222 1.79 17.41 35.54
CA PHE A 222 2.83 16.39 35.48
C PHE A 222 2.47 15.17 36.34
N SER A 223 2.36 14.01 35.70
CA SER A 223 2.27 12.72 36.38
C SER A 223 3.44 11.79 36.03
N PRO A 224 3.81 10.86 36.92
CA PRO A 224 4.83 9.84 36.64
C PRO A 224 4.57 9.00 35.38
N ASP A 225 3.31 8.80 35.02
CA ASP A 225 2.91 8.02 33.85
C ASP A 225 3.33 8.70 32.53
N MET A 226 3.50 10.03 32.54
CA MET A 226 3.98 10.80 31.39
C MET A 226 5.46 10.55 31.07
N VAL A 227 6.25 9.98 31.99
CA VAL A 227 7.69 9.74 31.79
C VAL A 227 7.97 8.94 30.52
N GLY A 228 7.10 7.98 30.19
CA GLY A 228 7.22 7.19 28.97
C GLY A 228 7.10 8.03 27.68
N ILE A 229 6.30 9.09 27.71
CA ILE A 229 6.14 10.04 26.58
C ILE A 229 7.45 10.82 26.38
N PHE A 230 7.99 11.41 27.44
CA PHE A 230 9.27 12.15 27.40
C PHE A 230 10.45 11.28 26.96
N GLU A 231 10.48 10.02 27.40
CA GLU A 231 11.45 9.03 26.93
C GLU A 231 11.36 8.80 25.41
N GLU A 232 10.16 8.56 24.89
CA GLU A 232 9.99 8.26 23.47
C GLU A 232 10.36 9.48 22.62
N ILE A 233 10.04 10.70 23.06
CA ILE A 233 10.42 11.94 22.39
C ILE A 233 11.94 12.03 22.24
N MET A 234 12.68 11.80 23.33
CA MET A 234 14.14 11.91 23.32
C MET A 234 14.86 10.77 22.59
N LYS A 235 14.19 9.64 22.38
CA LYS A 235 14.68 8.52 21.55
C LYS A 235 14.65 8.86 20.06
N LYS A 236 13.71 9.70 19.59
CA LYS A 236 13.54 10.00 18.17
C LYS A 236 14.41 11.18 17.73
N PRO A 237 15.36 11.00 16.79
CA PRO A 237 16.18 12.11 16.27
C PRO A 237 15.35 13.22 15.64
N VAL A 238 14.29 12.86 14.89
CA VAL A 238 13.43 13.80 14.17
C VAL A 238 12.75 14.80 15.13
N LEU A 239 12.19 14.30 16.24
CA LEU A 239 11.58 15.15 17.28
C LEU A 239 12.61 16.06 17.98
N LYS A 240 13.81 15.56 18.25
CA LYS A 240 14.89 16.39 18.83
C LYS A 240 15.33 17.51 17.90
N ASN A 241 15.43 17.21 16.60
CA ASN A 241 15.76 18.22 15.59
C ASN A 241 14.65 19.28 15.51
N TRP A 242 13.38 18.84 15.50
CA TRP A 242 12.21 19.72 15.48
C TRP A 242 12.12 20.64 16.72
N LEU A 243 12.53 20.15 17.90
CA LEU A 243 12.63 20.96 19.12
C LEU A 243 13.87 21.89 19.15
N GLY A 244 14.83 21.72 18.24
CA GLY A 244 16.14 22.38 18.33
C GLY A 244 16.89 21.98 19.61
N TRP A 245 16.89 20.69 19.96
CA TRP A 245 17.45 20.21 21.21
C TRP A 245 18.99 20.39 21.27
N ASN A 246 19.47 21.07 22.32
CA ASN A 246 20.89 21.30 22.57
C ASN A 246 21.45 20.26 23.55
N ASP A 247 22.34 19.40 23.04
CA ASP A 247 22.98 18.32 23.83
C ASP A 247 24.06 18.80 24.82
N SER A 248 24.54 20.04 24.72
CA SER A 248 25.54 20.57 25.65
C SER A 248 24.91 21.19 26.90
N GLY A 249 23.72 21.79 26.77
CA GLY A 249 22.99 22.40 27.88
C GLY A 249 21.67 21.70 28.25
N TYR A 250 21.30 20.62 27.56
CA TYR A 250 20.05 19.88 27.75
C TYR A 250 18.78 20.75 27.74
N PHE A 251 18.68 21.66 26.76
CA PHE A 251 17.52 22.53 26.58
C PHE A 251 17.02 22.51 25.13
N ALA A 252 15.73 22.84 24.92
CA ALA A 252 15.19 23.07 23.59
C ALA A 252 15.36 24.54 23.18
N SER A 253 15.97 24.80 22.02
CA SER A 253 16.13 26.18 21.53
C SER A 253 14.86 26.73 20.87
N ASN A 254 14.02 25.86 20.30
CA ASN A 254 12.75 26.26 19.70
C ASN A 254 11.63 26.24 20.76
N LYS A 255 11.38 27.41 21.36
CA LYS A 255 10.35 27.56 22.40
C LYS A 255 8.94 27.35 21.87
N ILE A 256 8.66 27.75 20.64
CA ILE A 256 7.33 27.61 20.01
C ILE A 256 6.97 26.13 19.87
N ASN A 257 7.89 25.33 19.33
CA ASN A 257 7.67 23.90 19.18
C ASN A 257 7.62 23.16 20.52
N LEU A 258 8.40 23.62 21.50
CA LEU A 258 8.34 23.09 22.86
C LEU A 258 6.96 23.32 23.50
N GLU A 259 6.40 24.53 23.34
CA GLU A 259 5.08 24.89 23.82
C GLU A 259 3.97 24.10 23.12
N ARG A 260 4.02 23.97 21.78
CA ARG A 260 3.12 23.09 21.00
C ARG A 260 3.17 21.64 21.51
N LEU A 261 4.36 21.10 21.70
CA LEU A 261 4.52 19.73 22.22
C LEU A 261 3.88 19.58 23.61
N PHE A 262 4.07 20.58 24.49
CA PHE A 262 3.48 20.55 25.82
C PHE A 262 1.95 20.67 25.79
N SER A 263 1.39 21.48 24.89
CA SER A 263 -0.06 21.58 24.69
C SER A 263 -0.67 20.30 24.09
N TRP A 264 0.09 19.54 23.30
CA TRP A 264 -0.39 18.25 22.77
C TRP A 264 -0.49 17.15 23.83
N ILE A 265 0.34 17.22 24.88
CA ILE A 265 0.39 16.22 25.96
C ILE A 265 -0.34 16.66 27.24
N SER A 266 -0.97 17.84 27.23
CA SER A 266 -1.63 18.46 28.39
C SER A 266 -3.01 19.00 28.01
N LYS A 267 -3.84 19.22 29.03
CA LYS A 267 -5.11 19.95 28.86
C LYS A 267 -4.85 21.42 28.63
N THR A 268 -5.61 22.03 27.72
CA THR A 268 -5.47 23.45 27.32
C THR A 268 -6.82 24.14 27.35
N GLU A 269 -6.88 25.37 27.87
CA GLU A 269 -8.10 26.20 27.91
C GLU A 269 -8.12 27.16 26.71
N ILE A 270 -9.28 27.29 26.05
CA ILE A 270 -9.49 28.26 24.97
C ILE A 270 -10.75 29.07 25.28
N TYR A 271 -10.71 30.38 25.00
CA TYR A 271 -11.88 31.26 25.08
C TYR A 271 -12.98 30.79 24.13
N SER A 272 -14.19 30.66 24.65
CA SER A 272 -15.39 30.42 23.84
C SER A 272 -15.82 31.74 23.20
N GLU A 273 -16.07 31.77 21.88
CA GLU A 273 -16.83 32.89 21.31
C GLU A 273 -18.27 32.82 21.81
N PRO A 274 -18.92 33.97 22.13
CA PRO A 274 -20.31 33.98 22.55
C PRO A 274 -21.16 33.33 21.46
N VAL A 275 -21.90 32.29 21.81
CA VAL A 275 -22.87 31.69 20.89
C VAL A 275 -24.08 32.63 20.88
N ASP A 276 -24.29 33.35 19.76
CA ASP A 276 -25.55 34.05 19.49
C ASP A 276 -26.66 33.00 19.32
N ASN A 277 -27.28 32.60 20.43
CA ASN A 277 -28.51 31.81 20.41
C ASN A 277 -29.69 32.78 20.25
N GLU A 278 -30.21 32.89 19.03
CA GLU A 278 -31.47 33.61 18.73
C GLU A 278 -32.73 32.82 19.12
N ASP A 279 -32.61 31.66 19.73
CA ASP A 279 -33.75 30.86 20.18
C ASP A 279 -33.47 30.30 21.58
N ASP A 280 -34.01 30.94 22.61
CA ASP A 280 -34.56 30.26 23.81
C ASP A 280 -35.23 31.30 24.72
N GLU A 281 -36.56 31.41 24.58
CA GLU A 281 -37.41 31.94 25.63
C GLU A 281 -37.39 30.98 26.85
N GLU A 282 -37.39 31.58 28.04
CA GLU A 282 -37.59 30.97 29.37
C GLU A 282 -36.34 30.46 30.12
N GLY A 283 -35.91 31.30 31.07
CA GLY A 283 -35.77 30.83 32.46
C GLY A 283 -34.35 30.76 33.05
N ASN A 284 -33.99 31.82 33.78
CA ASN A 284 -33.14 31.83 34.98
C ASN A 284 -31.99 30.80 35.08
N ASP A 285 -30.75 31.26 34.85
CA ASP A 285 -29.73 31.16 35.90
C ASP A 285 -28.63 32.22 35.69
N TYR A 286 -28.33 32.96 36.75
CA TYR A 286 -27.20 33.90 36.76
C TYR A 286 -25.94 33.12 37.12
N ASN A 287 -25.17 32.66 36.13
CA ASN A 287 -23.78 32.26 36.33
C ASN A 287 -22.85 33.17 35.54
N ASN A 288 -22.26 34.14 36.24
CA ASN A 288 -21.03 34.82 35.82
C ASN A 288 -19.86 33.84 35.98
N GLY A 289 -19.61 33.01 34.97
CA GLY A 289 -18.37 32.24 34.85
C GLY A 289 -17.76 32.54 33.49
N ASP A 290 -16.53 33.03 33.47
CA ASP A 290 -15.80 33.29 32.22
C ASP A 290 -15.83 32.02 31.32
N ASP A 291 -16.37 32.13 30.11
CA ASP A 291 -16.61 30.99 29.20
C ASP A 291 -15.30 30.47 28.59
N TYR A 292 -14.58 29.60 29.30
CA TYR A 292 -13.45 28.82 28.77
C TYR A 292 -13.87 27.38 28.47
N LYS A 293 -13.46 26.88 27.29
CA LYS A 293 -13.59 25.47 26.92
C LYS A 293 -12.27 24.74 27.15
N GLU A 294 -12.30 23.75 28.04
CA GLU A 294 -11.15 22.87 28.30
C GLU A 294 -11.03 21.80 27.19
N LEU A 295 -9.84 21.67 26.60
CA LEU A 295 -9.52 20.68 25.58
C LEU A 295 -8.63 19.56 26.13
N GLU A 296 -9.07 18.31 25.99
CA GLU A 296 -8.33 17.11 26.38
C GLU A 296 -7.08 16.86 25.51
N PRO A 297 -5.96 16.32 26.05
CA PRO A 297 -4.69 16.18 25.32
C PRO A 297 -4.82 15.38 24.03
N ILE A 298 -4.06 15.75 22.99
CA ILE A 298 -4.02 15.01 21.72
C ILE A 298 -3.25 13.68 21.89
N ILE A 299 -2.22 13.69 22.74
CA ILE A 299 -1.31 12.56 22.96
C ILE A 299 -1.37 12.19 24.44
N THR A 300 -1.75 10.94 24.71
CA THR A 300 -1.91 10.40 26.06
C THR A 300 -0.98 9.24 26.35
N LYS A 301 -0.38 8.63 25.32
CA LYS A 301 0.46 7.42 25.44
C LYS A 301 1.81 7.58 24.76
N SER A 302 2.81 6.87 25.29
CA SER A 302 4.17 6.87 24.72
C SER A 302 4.24 6.27 23.30
N LEU A 303 3.34 5.37 22.93
CA LEU A 303 3.28 4.78 21.59
C LEU A 303 2.89 5.80 20.52
N GLU A 304 2.01 6.75 20.85
CA GLU A 304 1.51 7.80 19.94
C GLU A 304 2.63 8.78 19.52
N ILE A 305 3.69 8.91 20.33
CA ILE A 305 4.89 9.67 19.95
C ILE A 305 5.61 9.05 18.75
N ARG A 306 5.47 7.72 18.53
CA ARG A 306 6.04 7.07 17.34
C ARG A 306 5.31 7.48 16.08
N ASP A 307 3.99 7.59 16.18
CA ASP A 307 3.12 8.01 15.08
C ASP A 307 3.33 9.48 14.76
N LEU A 308 3.39 10.34 15.78
CA LEU A 308 3.77 11.75 15.63
C LEU A 308 5.12 11.90 14.91
N ALA A 309 6.12 11.10 15.28
CA ALA A 309 7.44 11.16 14.67
C ALA A 309 7.46 10.82 13.17
N LEU A 310 6.44 10.14 12.63
CA LEU A 310 6.31 9.85 11.20
C LEU A 310 6.01 11.09 10.37
N PHE A 311 5.39 12.12 10.97
CA PHE A 311 4.94 13.31 10.25
C PHE A 311 5.26 14.65 10.94
N ILE A 312 6.09 14.65 11.99
CA ILE A 312 6.46 15.87 12.74
C ILE A 312 7.13 16.96 11.88
N GLU A 313 7.77 16.61 10.76
CA GLU A 313 8.37 17.59 9.83
C GLU A 313 7.35 18.16 8.82
N ASN A 314 6.12 17.63 8.79
CA ASN A 314 5.06 18.06 7.88
C ASN A 314 4.09 19.02 8.61
N GLU A 315 4.34 20.32 8.48
CA GLU A 315 3.50 21.36 9.11
C GLU A 315 2.02 21.32 8.69
N HIS A 316 1.71 20.87 7.47
CA HIS A 316 0.31 20.70 7.04
C HIS A 316 -0.37 19.58 7.84
N ALA A 317 0.29 18.43 7.98
CA ALA A 317 -0.24 17.31 8.77
C ALA A 317 -0.32 17.64 10.27
N LEU A 318 0.64 18.42 10.80
CA LEU A 318 0.57 18.94 12.18
C LEU A 318 -0.62 19.88 12.37
N LYS A 319 -0.87 20.77 11.42
CA LYS A 319 -2.01 21.68 11.49
C LYS A 319 -3.34 20.91 11.46
N VAL A 320 -3.49 19.91 10.58
CA VAL A 320 -4.67 19.03 10.57
C VAL A 320 -4.84 18.28 11.90
N MET A 321 -3.74 17.78 12.47
CA MET A 321 -3.77 17.13 13.79
C MET A 321 -4.22 18.09 14.90
N GLU A 322 -3.73 19.33 14.90
CA GLU A 322 -4.06 20.34 15.90
C GLU A 322 -5.51 20.81 15.77
N ASP A 323 -5.94 21.14 14.55
CA ASP A 323 -7.29 21.62 14.22
C ASP A 323 -8.35 20.55 14.52
N GLU A 324 -8.10 19.29 14.14
CA GLU A 324 -9.02 18.17 14.37
C GLU A 324 -8.79 17.44 15.70
N ARG A 325 -7.81 17.88 16.50
CA ARG A 325 -7.38 17.24 17.77
C ARG A 325 -7.19 15.73 17.64
N SER A 326 -6.65 15.26 16.51
CA SER A 326 -6.55 13.83 16.19
C SER A 326 -5.22 13.46 15.52
N LEU A 327 -4.41 12.69 16.24
CA LEU A 327 -3.16 12.12 15.73
C LEU A 327 -3.39 11.26 14.49
N ALA A 328 -4.49 10.49 14.45
CA ALA A 328 -4.85 9.65 13.32
C ALA A 328 -5.14 10.48 12.06
N ARG A 329 -5.78 11.65 12.20
CA ARG A 329 -6.08 12.56 11.07
C ARG A 329 -4.82 13.22 10.52
N GLY A 330 -3.91 13.64 11.39
CA GLY A 330 -2.56 14.09 10.98
C GLY A 330 -1.79 12.98 10.25
N LEU A 331 -1.85 11.75 10.76
CA LEU A 331 -1.15 10.62 10.16
C LEU A 331 -1.76 10.20 8.80
N VAL A 332 -3.08 10.29 8.62
CA VAL A 332 -3.76 10.10 7.33
C VAL A 332 -3.42 11.23 6.36
N SER A 333 -3.43 12.49 6.83
CA SER A 333 -2.97 13.65 6.04
C SER A 333 -1.51 13.52 5.60
N SER A 334 -0.69 12.75 6.33
CA SER A 334 0.71 12.46 6.00
C SER A 334 0.93 11.31 5.01
N GLY A 335 -0.06 10.42 4.81
CA GLY A 335 0.05 9.23 3.94
C GLY A 335 0.80 8.02 4.52
N SER A 336 1.01 7.94 5.84
CA SER A 336 1.90 6.93 6.48
C SER A 336 1.20 5.69 7.07
N VAL A 337 -0.10 5.75 7.38
CA VAL A 337 -0.89 4.69 8.07
C VAL A 337 -0.99 3.40 7.25
N ASP A 338 -1.09 3.53 5.94
CA ASP A 338 -1.59 2.45 5.08
C ASP A 338 -0.61 1.27 4.95
N LYS A 339 0.69 1.49 5.16
CA LYS A 339 1.74 0.48 4.91
C LYS A 339 1.88 -0.55 6.02
N GLN A 340 1.68 -0.16 7.28
CA GLN A 340 1.90 -1.06 8.43
C GLN A 340 0.68 -1.94 8.72
N ASN A 341 -0.53 -1.40 8.56
CA ASN A 341 -1.78 -2.18 8.67
C ASN A 341 -1.88 -3.23 7.55
N TYR A 342 -1.41 -2.89 6.35
CA TYR A 342 -1.30 -3.81 5.22
C TYR A 342 -0.43 -5.05 5.52
N GLN A 343 0.76 -4.86 6.12
CA GLN A 343 1.68 -5.97 6.42
C GLN A 343 1.13 -6.95 7.47
N ASN A 344 0.41 -6.44 8.47
CA ASN A 344 -0.21 -7.26 9.51
C ASN A 344 -1.38 -8.08 8.96
N ALA A 345 -2.23 -7.46 8.13
CA ALA A 345 -3.35 -8.15 7.49
C ALA A 345 -2.89 -9.28 6.57
N LEU A 346 -1.82 -9.07 5.80
CA LEU A 346 -1.22 -10.08 4.93
C LEU A 346 -0.68 -11.30 5.69
N SER A 347 -0.02 -11.06 6.83
CA SER A 347 0.57 -12.15 7.63
C SER A 347 -0.51 -13.06 8.21
N SER A 348 -1.59 -12.48 8.75
CA SER A 348 -2.74 -13.21 9.30
C SER A 348 -3.49 -14.05 8.25
N LEU A 349 -3.69 -13.49 7.05
CA LEU A 349 -4.29 -14.20 5.92
C LEU A 349 -3.44 -15.42 5.51
N SER A 350 -2.12 -15.26 5.42
CA SER A 350 -1.22 -16.35 5.03
C SER A 350 -1.26 -17.51 6.02
N GLU A 351 -1.37 -17.24 7.32
CA GLU A 351 -1.46 -18.27 8.35
C GLU A 351 -2.80 -19.02 8.27
N SER A 352 -3.89 -18.28 8.10
CA SER A 352 -5.24 -18.84 7.96
C SER A 352 -5.37 -19.79 6.76
N LEU A 353 -4.80 -19.42 5.60
CA LEU A 353 -4.81 -20.26 4.40
C LEU A 353 -3.99 -21.56 4.57
N ARG A 354 -2.85 -21.51 5.27
CA ARG A 354 -2.05 -22.72 5.58
C ARG A 354 -2.82 -23.69 6.47
N ASN A 355 -3.57 -23.17 7.43
CA ASN A 355 -4.39 -23.99 8.31
C ASN A 355 -5.54 -24.66 7.53
N LEU A 356 -6.27 -23.90 6.69
CA LEU A 356 -7.33 -24.46 5.84
C LEU A 356 -6.82 -25.53 4.86
N ALA A 357 -5.64 -25.33 4.28
CA ALA A 357 -5.02 -26.32 3.39
C ALA A 357 -4.75 -27.67 4.10
N THR A 358 -4.50 -27.64 5.41
CA THR A 358 -4.30 -28.84 6.24
C THR A 358 -5.59 -29.63 6.44
N TYR A 359 -6.74 -28.94 6.45
CA TYR A 359 -8.07 -29.53 6.64
C TYR A 359 -8.84 -29.75 5.32
N ARG A 360 -8.14 -29.82 4.18
CA ARG A 360 -8.76 -29.93 2.85
C ARG A 360 -9.78 -31.07 2.73
N SER A 361 -9.57 -32.19 3.44
CA SER A 361 -10.49 -33.34 3.43
C SER A 361 -11.79 -33.12 4.21
N LEU A 362 -11.91 -32.02 4.96
CA LEU A 362 -13.08 -31.67 5.77
C LEU A 362 -13.97 -30.61 5.11
N ILE A 363 -13.55 -30.04 3.95
CA ILE A 363 -14.30 -29.02 3.22
C ILE A 363 -15.49 -29.69 2.51
N GLY A 364 -16.71 -29.36 2.92
CA GLY A 364 -17.95 -29.86 2.33
C GLY A 364 -18.43 -29.05 1.12
N ALA A 365 -19.51 -29.52 0.47
CA ALA A 365 -20.10 -28.86 -0.70
C ALA A 365 -20.77 -27.52 -0.37
N ASP A 366 -21.16 -27.28 0.89
CA ASP A 366 -21.75 -26.00 1.32
C ASP A 366 -20.66 -24.95 1.67
N ASP A 367 -19.44 -25.41 1.98
CA ASP A 367 -18.30 -24.55 2.31
C ASP A 367 -17.64 -23.95 1.06
N THR A 368 -17.86 -24.55 -0.12
CA THR A 368 -17.26 -24.08 -1.39
C THR A 368 -17.73 -22.66 -1.72
N LYS A 369 -18.98 -22.32 -1.41
CA LYS A 369 -19.52 -20.97 -1.64
C LYS A 369 -18.77 -19.92 -0.79
N ILE A 370 -18.48 -20.23 0.47
CA ILE A 370 -17.74 -19.34 1.37
C ILE A 370 -16.30 -19.15 0.87
N LEU A 371 -15.69 -20.23 0.36
CA LEU A 371 -14.34 -20.19 -0.21
C LEU A 371 -14.30 -19.40 -1.53
N ASP A 372 -15.32 -19.52 -2.38
CA ASP A 372 -15.45 -18.73 -3.61
C ASP A 372 -15.71 -17.24 -3.31
N ASP A 373 -16.58 -16.91 -2.35
CA ASP A 373 -16.81 -15.53 -1.90
C ASP A 373 -15.53 -14.91 -1.30
N ALA A 374 -14.75 -15.70 -0.55
CA ALA A 374 -13.46 -15.29 -0.01
C ALA A 374 -12.42 -15.08 -1.12
N LYS A 375 -12.38 -15.97 -2.13
CA LYS A 375 -11.53 -15.86 -3.31
C LYS A 375 -11.86 -14.61 -4.14
N ASP A 376 -13.14 -14.30 -4.31
CA ASP A 376 -13.59 -13.10 -5.02
C ASP A 376 -13.30 -11.82 -4.24
N SER A 377 -13.40 -11.87 -2.91
CA SER A 377 -12.98 -10.76 -2.05
C SER A 377 -11.46 -10.56 -2.09
N LEU A 378 -10.69 -11.64 -2.07
CA LEU A 378 -9.24 -11.62 -2.20
C LEU A 378 -8.79 -11.11 -3.58
N SER A 379 -9.46 -11.50 -4.66
CA SER A 379 -9.14 -11.05 -6.01
C SER A 379 -9.41 -9.56 -6.21
N LYS A 380 -10.35 -8.98 -5.44
CA LYS A 380 -10.62 -7.53 -5.40
C LYS A 380 -9.56 -6.73 -4.64
N ILE A 381 -8.92 -7.32 -3.61
CA ILE A 381 -7.98 -6.63 -2.70
C ILE A 381 -6.52 -6.88 -3.05
N ILE A 382 -6.18 -8.04 -3.60
CA ILE A 382 -4.87 -8.28 -4.20
C ILE A 382 -4.73 -7.21 -5.29
N PRO A 383 -3.70 -6.33 -5.24
CA PRO A 383 -3.44 -5.44 -6.35
C PRO A 383 -3.30 -6.37 -7.54
N LYS A 384 -4.29 -6.32 -8.46
CA LYS A 384 -4.28 -7.10 -9.70
C LYS A 384 -2.86 -6.93 -10.20
N LYS A 385 -2.03 -7.99 -10.26
CA LYS A 385 -0.68 -7.89 -10.85
C LYS A 385 -0.85 -7.09 -12.12
N ASN A 386 -0.44 -5.81 -12.13
CA ASN A 386 -1.12 -4.78 -12.91
C ASN A 386 -1.41 -5.30 -14.30
N SER A 387 -2.64 -5.72 -14.52
CA SER A 387 -3.14 -5.87 -15.86
C SER A 387 -3.34 -4.45 -16.30
N LEU A 388 -2.71 -4.04 -17.40
CA LEU A 388 -3.18 -2.92 -18.23
C LEU A 388 -4.56 -3.26 -18.82
N ASN A 389 -5.48 -3.79 -18.00
CA ASN A 389 -6.89 -3.88 -18.28
C ASN A 389 -7.43 -2.48 -18.03
N ILE A 390 -7.22 -1.62 -19.01
CA ILE A 390 -8.15 -0.52 -19.21
C ILE A 390 -9.45 -1.23 -19.62
N GLU A 391 -10.36 -1.45 -18.67
CA GLU A 391 -11.74 -1.76 -19.03
C GLU A 391 -12.17 -0.65 -19.97
N GLY A 392 -12.63 -1.03 -21.17
CA GLY A 392 -13.08 -0.09 -22.18
C GLY A 392 -14.25 0.70 -21.62
N GLY A 393 -13.95 1.81 -20.94
CA GLY A 393 -14.97 2.73 -20.43
C GLY A 393 -15.80 3.27 -21.58
N ASN A 394 -16.92 3.92 -21.26
CA ASN A 394 -17.81 4.55 -22.24
C ASN A 394 -17.00 5.42 -23.21
N PHE A 395 -16.85 4.94 -24.44
CA PHE A 395 -16.26 5.67 -25.56
C PHE A 395 -17.36 6.13 -26.49
N THR A 396 -17.14 7.26 -27.15
CA THR A 396 -18.01 7.70 -28.25
C THR A 396 -17.40 7.27 -29.58
N THR A 397 -18.24 7.01 -30.59
CA THR A 397 -17.76 6.75 -31.95
C THR A 397 -18.00 7.99 -32.79
N VAL A 398 -16.94 8.56 -33.38
CA VAL A 398 -17.03 9.81 -34.15
C VAL A 398 -17.91 9.62 -35.38
N PHE A 399 -17.66 8.54 -36.13
CA PHE A 399 -18.41 8.18 -37.32
C PHE A 399 -19.24 6.92 -37.06
N GLU A 400 -20.24 7.02 -36.20
CA GLU A 400 -21.21 5.93 -35.96
C GLU A 400 -22.24 5.80 -37.09
N TYR A 401 -22.66 6.95 -37.63
CA TYR A 401 -23.67 7.06 -38.68
C TYR A 401 -23.14 7.90 -39.85
N GLY A 402 -23.75 7.73 -41.03
CA GLY A 402 -23.48 8.61 -42.18
C GLY A 402 -22.11 8.42 -42.85
N VAL A 403 -21.47 7.25 -42.67
CA VAL A 403 -20.22 6.90 -43.34
C VAL A 403 -20.47 6.66 -44.83
N LYS A 404 -19.97 7.58 -45.67
CA LYS A 404 -20.10 7.51 -47.13
C LYS A 404 -18.89 6.83 -47.76
N SER A 405 -17.70 7.13 -47.26
CA SER A 405 -16.43 6.55 -47.69
C SER A 405 -15.64 6.11 -46.45
N HIS A 406 -14.99 4.94 -46.52
CA HIS A 406 -14.12 4.45 -45.45
C HIS A 406 -12.68 4.96 -45.69
N PHE A 407 -11.65 4.16 -45.43
CA PHE A 407 -10.28 4.56 -45.75
C PHE A 407 -10.03 4.51 -47.26
N GLU A 408 -9.54 5.60 -47.82
CA GLU A 408 -9.08 5.69 -49.23
C GLU A 408 -7.57 5.45 -49.35
N LYS A 409 -6.84 5.99 -48.37
CA LYS A 409 -5.38 5.94 -48.25
C LYS A 409 -4.96 5.81 -46.79
N ILE A 410 -3.86 5.09 -46.56
CA ILE A 410 -3.22 4.94 -45.26
C ILE A 410 -1.71 5.06 -45.44
N LYS A 411 -1.08 5.89 -44.61
CA LYS A 411 0.36 6.13 -44.60
C LYS A 411 0.93 5.85 -43.21
N ILE A 412 1.83 4.88 -43.14
CA ILE A 412 2.54 4.51 -41.93
C ILE A 412 3.93 5.14 -41.99
N HIS A 413 4.12 6.23 -41.24
CA HIS A 413 5.43 6.86 -41.10
C HIS A 413 6.35 5.96 -40.28
N LYS A 414 5.85 5.43 -39.17
CA LYS A 414 6.59 4.48 -38.32
C LYS A 414 5.65 3.57 -37.54
N TYR A 415 5.75 2.26 -37.77
CA TYR A 415 5.16 1.23 -36.93
C TYR A 415 5.87 -0.11 -37.15
N LYS A 416 6.61 -0.61 -36.15
CA LYS A 416 7.40 -1.85 -36.25
C LYS A 416 8.30 -1.87 -37.51
N LYS A 417 8.10 -2.85 -38.40
CA LYS A 417 8.87 -2.99 -39.66
C LYS A 417 8.44 -2.04 -40.77
N LEU A 418 7.28 -1.39 -40.63
CA LEU A 418 6.75 -0.45 -41.62
C LEU A 418 7.29 0.95 -41.30
N LYS A 419 8.09 1.48 -42.22
CA LYS A 419 8.69 2.81 -42.15
C LYS A 419 8.47 3.53 -43.47
N ASN A 420 7.80 4.67 -43.44
CA ASN A 420 7.40 5.44 -44.63
C ASN A 420 6.74 4.54 -45.71
N PHE A 421 5.75 3.77 -45.27
CA PHE A 421 4.97 2.84 -46.10
C PHE A 421 3.59 3.45 -46.39
N GLU A 422 3.11 3.34 -47.62
CA GLU A 422 1.87 3.97 -48.05
C GLU A 422 1.04 3.01 -48.91
N ILE A 423 -0.27 2.97 -48.66
CA ILE A 423 -1.25 2.22 -49.44
C ILE A 423 -2.36 3.17 -49.87
N ASN A 424 -2.68 3.10 -51.16
CA ASN A 424 -3.72 3.89 -51.83
C ASN A 424 -4.62 2.96 -52.66
N GLY A 425 -5.85 3.41 -52.96
CA GLY A 425 -6.81 2.61 -53.74
C GLY A 425 -7.39 1.46 -52.92
N LEU A 426 -7.66 1.75 -51.65
CA LEU A 426 -8.39 0.86 -50.77
C LEU A 426 -9.85 0.80 -51.23
N ASN A 427 -10.41 -0.41 -51.29
CA ASN A 427 -11.79 -0.68 -51.67
C ASN A 427 -12.58 -1.24 -50.48
N ARG A 428 -13.79 -1.74 -50.72
CA ARG A 428 -14.56 -2.43 -49.67
C ARG A 428 -13.85 -3.69 -49.17
N ILE A 429 -13.23 -4.47 -50.07
CA ILE A 429 -12.46 -5.67 -49.71
C ILE A 429 -10.99 -5.47 -50.10
N ASN A 430 -10.10 -5.58 -49.12
CA ASN A 430 -8.65 -5.39 -49.31
C ASN A 430 -7.91 -6.64 -48.86
N ILE A 431 -7.30 -7.35 -49.81
CA ILE A 431 -6.61 -8.62 -49.60
C ILE A 431 -5.10 -8.38 -49.60
N PHE A 432 -4.44 -8.65 -48.47
CA PHE A 432 -2.99 -8.54 -48.34
C PHE A 432 -2.34 -9.91 -48.37
N ALA A 433 -1.56 -10.17 -49.42
CA ALA A 433 -0.85 -11.42 -49.65
C ALA A 433 0.66 -11.17 -49.76
N GLY A 434 1.47 -12.20 -49.58
CA GLY A 434 2.93 -12.07 -49.62
C GLY A 434 3.63 -13.20 -48.87
N PHE A 435 4.93 -13.35 -49.06
CA PHE A 435 5.77 -14.25 -48.26
C PHE A 435 5.66 -13.98 -46.76
N ASN A 436 6.12 -14.93 -45.94
CA ASN A 436 6.26 -14.70 -44.51
C ASN A 436 7.16 -13.48 -44.25
N ASN A 437 6.90 -12.77 -43.16
CA ASN A 437 7.72 -11.65 -42.73
C ASN A 437 7.68 -10.39 -43.62
N THR A 438 6.62 -10.22 -44.43
CA THR A 438 6.36 -9.01 -45.25
C THR A 438 5.46 -7.98 -44.58
N ALA A 439 5.25 -8.11 -43.26
CA ALA A 439 4.47 -7.19 -42.41
C ALA A 439 2.95 -7.08 -42.71
N LYS A 440 2.33 -8.13 -43.28
CA LYS A 440 0.87 -8.21 -43.50
C LYS A 440 0.04 -7.95 -42.22
N THR A 441 0.21 -8.78 -41.19
CA THR A 441 -0.48 -8.61 -39.89
C THR A 441 -0.14 -7.27 -39.23
N THR A 442 1.10 -6.80 -39.37
CA THR A 442 1.54 -5.49 -38.86
C THR A 442 0.81 -4.33 -39.55
N PHE A 443 0.48 -4.47 -40.84
CA PHE A 443 -0.33 -3.49 -41.54
C PHE A 443 -1.76 -3.46 -40.99
N LEU A 444 -2.41 -4.61 -40.81
CA LEU A 444 -3.74 -4.69 -40.18
C LEU A 444 -3.72 -4.03 -38.80
N GLU A 445 -2.75 -4.36 -37.94
CA GLU A 445 -2.62 -3.73 -36.62
C GLU A 445 -2.54 -2.19 -36.70
N ALA A 446 -1.82 -1.65 -37.70
CA ALA A 446 -1.74 -0.20 -37.90
C ALA A 446 -3.09 0.41 -38.29
N VAL A 447 -3.84 -0.26 -39.18
CA VAL A 447 -5.20 0.17 -39.54
C VAL A 447 -6.12 0.15 -38.32
N TYR A 448 -6.04 -0.90 -37.50
CA TYR A 448 -6.83 -0.98 -36.26
C TYR A 448 -6.46 0.13 -35.28
N LEU A 449 -5.18 0.46 -35.10
CA LEU A 449 -4.82 1.59 -34.24
C LEU A 449 -5.38 2.92 -34.72
N LEU A 450 -5.48 3.11 -36.04
CA LEU A 450 -6.09 4.30 -36.62
C LEU A 450 -7.59 4.36 -36.34
N THR A 451 -8.31 3.23 -36.33
CA THR A 451 -9.75 3.18 -36.01
C THR A 451 -10.03 3.41 -34.52
N GLN A 452 -9.10 3.03 -33.64
CA GLN A 452 -9.23 3.15 -32.19
C GLN A 452 -8.85 4.54 -31.64
N ARG A 453 -8.26 5.41 -32.48
CA ARG A 453 -8.04 6.84 -32.21
C ARG A 453 -7.19 7.09 -30.93
N ASN A 454 -7.76 7.64 -29.85
CA ASN A 454 -7.05 7.88 -28.58
C ASN A 454 -7.25 6.77 -27.54
N ASP A 455 -7.82 5.63 -27.94
CA ASP A 455 -7.99 4.50 -27.05
C ASP A 455 -6.70 3.68 -26.89
N MET A 456 -6.02 3.91 -25.77
CA MET A 456 -4.80 3.19 -25.42
C MET A 456 -5.08 1.74 -24.99
N ALA A 457 -6.30 1.43 -24.54
CA ALA A 457 -6.72 0.09 -24.14
C ALA A 457 -6.56 -0.90 -25.29
N SER A 458 -7.03 -0.51 -26.47
CA SER A 458 -7.03 -1.36 -27.67
C SER A 458 -5.61 -1.71 -28.11
N GLN A 459 -4.65 -0.78 -27.96
CA GLN A 459 -3.24 -1.09 -28.23
C GLN A 459 -2.64 -2.06 -27.21
N PHE A 460 -2.93 -1.87 -25.92
CA PHE A 460 -2.48 -2.78 -24.87
C PHE A 460 -3.11 -4.17 -25.01
N LYS A 461 -4.39 -4.23 -25.41
CA LYS A 461 -5.10 -5.47 -25.74
C LYS A 461 -4.41 -6.24 -26.87
N LEU A 462 -4.02 -5.56 -27.97
CA LEU A 462 -3.26 -6.21 -29.05
C LEU A 462 -1.93 -6.78 -28.55
N ILE A 463 -1.15 -6.02 -27.76
CA ILE A 463 0.12 -6.52 -27.20
C ILE A 463 -0.13 -7.73 -26.30
N ARG A 464 -1.17 -7.69 -25.46
CA ARG A 464 -1.57 -8.78 -24.57
C ARG A 464 -1.93 -10.05 -25.36
N GLN A 465 -2.82 -9.95 -26.33
CA GLN A 465 -3.33 -11.07 -27.13
C GLN A 465 -2.19 -11.71 -27.96
N LYS A 466 -1.32 -10.89 -28.56
CA LYS A 466 -0.15 -11.40 -29.32
C LYS A 466 0.83 -12.20 -28.48
N ASN A 467 1.01 -11.80 -27.23
CA ASN A 467 1.89 -12.50 -26.30
C ASN A 467 1.17 -13.60 -25.49
N LYS A 468 -0.11 -13.85 -25.78
CA LYS A 468 -0.95 -14.86 -25.11
C LYS A 468 -0.98 -14.68 -23.58
N PHE A 469 -0.98 -13.43 -23.13
CA PHE A 469 -1.03 -13.10 -21.71
C PHE A 469 -2.48 -12.94 -21.25
N LEU A 470 -2.77 -13.43 -20.03
CA LEU A 470 -4.04 -13.13 -19.36
C LEU A 470 -4.13 -11.64 -18.99
N SER A 471 -3.00 -11.04 -18.59
CA SER A 471 -2.85 -9.64 -18.24
C SER A 471 -1.53 -9.08 -18.75
N LEU A 472 -1.51 -7.80 -19.14
CA LEU A 472 -0.29 -7.14 -19.61
C LEU A 472 0.34 -6.33 -18.47
N SER A 473 1.57 -6.66 -18.08
CA SER A 473 2.29 -5.91 -17.03
C SER A 473 2.95 -4.63 -17.58
N PRO A 474 2.99 -3.55 -16.78
CA PRO A 474 3.73 -2.33 -17.10
C PRO A 474 5.20 -2.54 -17.47
N VAL A 475 5.89 -3.46 -16.76
CA VAL A 475 7.29 -3.81 -17.01
C VAL A 475 7.47 -4.44 -18.39
N PHE A 476 6.56 -5.35 -18.78
CA PHE A 476 6.61 -5.97 -20.09
C PHE A 476 6.25 -4.98 -21.20
N LEU A 477 5.22 -4.15 -21.00
CA LEU A 477 4.88 -3.07 -21.93
C LEU A 477 6.11 -2.18 -22.18
N ASN A 478 6.80 -1.78 -21.11
CA ASN A 478 8.00 -0.96 -21.19
C ASN A 478 9.12 -1.61 -22.00
N ALA A 479 9.33 -2.91 -21.83
CA ALA A 479 10.35 -3.67 -22.54
C ALA A 479 10.05 -3.79 -24.04
N VAL A 480 8.79 -4.00 -24.41
CA VAL A 480 8.36 -4.23 -25.81
C VAL A 480 8.09 -2.93 -26.57
N PHE A 481 7.65 -1.88 -25.88
CA PHE A 481 7.37 -0.59 -26.50
C PHE A 481 8.66 0.23 -26.63
N GLN A 482 9.30 0.15 -27.80
CA GLN A 482 10.57 0.85 -28.10
C GLN A 482 10.46 1.86 -29.25
N ASP A 483 9.35 1.83 -30.00
CA ASP A 483 9.18 2.63 -31.20
C ASP A 483 8.06 3.67 -31.07
N VAL A 484 8.30 4.86 -31.61
CA VAL A 484 7.25 5.83 -31.91
C VAL A 484 6.32 5.23 -32.97
N ILE A 485 5.02 5.30 -32.70
CA ILE A 485 3.97 4.94 -33.65
C ILE A 485 3.46 6.23 -34.30
N SER A 486 3.40 6.28 -35.63
CA SER A 486 2.82 7.42 -36.36
C SER A 486 2.19 6.92 -37.64
N ILE A 487 0.86 7.07 -37.72
CA ILE A 487 0.01 6.54 -38.78
C ILE A 487 -0.98 7.63 -39.17
N ASP A 488 -1.10 7.87 -40.47
CA ASP A 488 -2.06 8.81 -41.05
C ASP A 488 -2.99 8.03 -42.00
N GLY A 489 -4.20 8.55 -42.19
CA GLY A 489 -5.11 8.08 -43.20
C GLY A 489 -6.15 9.12 -43.54
N ARG A 490 -7.04 8.76 -44.47
CA ARG A 490 -8.19 9.59 -44.82
C ARG A 490 -9.45 8.74 -44.75
N PHE A 491 -10.34 9.05 -43.81
CA PHE A 491 -11.57 8.32 -43.53
C PHE A 491 -12.77 9.26 -43.67
N ASN A 492 -13.78 8.85 -44.44
CA ASN A 492 -14.98 9.66 -44.70
C ASN A 492 -14.63 11.08 -45.17
N ASP A 493 -13.69 11.17 -46.12
CA ASP A 493 -13.10 12.39 -46.69
C ASP A 493 -12.29 13.28 -45.75
N VAL A 494 -12.12 12.89 -44.49
CA VAL A 494 -11.40 13.65 -43.46
C VAL A 494 -10.02 13.05 -43.20
N ASP A 495 -9.01 13.90 -43.06
CA ASP A 495 -7.68 13.46 -42.65
C ASP A 495 -7.66 13.09 -41.16
N VAL A 496 -7.13 11.90 -40.88
CA VAL A 496 -7.03 11.33 -39.53
C VAL A 496 -5.61 10.88 -39.26
N SER A 497 -5.16 11.04 -38.01
CA SER A 497 -3.83 10.57 -37.60
C SER A 497 -3.82 10.04 -36.18
N VAL A 498 -2.87 9.14 -35.92
CA VAL A 498 -2.57 8.59 -34.60
C VAL A 498 -1.06 8.60 -34.40
N ARG A 499 -0.63 9.16 -33.27
CA ARG A 499 0.76 9.17 -32.83
C ARG A 499 0.87 8.69 -31.39
N MET A 500 1.67 7.66 -31.15
CA MET A 500 1.96 7.15 -29.81
C MET A 500 3.45 7.26 -29.50
N THR A 501 3.76 7.80 -28.34
CA THR A 501 5.13 8.00 -27.85
C THR A 501 5.27 7.48 -26.43
N LYS A 502 6.47 6.99 -26.12
CA LYS A 502 6.90 6.61 -24.78
C LYS A 502 8.02 7.55 -24.34
N PHE A 503 7.95 8.03 -23.11
CA PHE A 503 8.93 8.97 -22.55
C PHE A 503 8.96 8.89 -21.02
N ASP A 504 10.00 9.46 -20.42
CA ASP A 504 10.12 9.62 -18.98
C ASP A 504 9.56 11.00 -18.57
N GLU A 505 8.58 11.02 -17.65
CA GLU A 505 7.91 12.23 -17.16
C GLU A 505 8.61 12.74 -15.90
N PRO A 506 9.34 13.87 -15.95
CA PRO A 506 10.15 14.35 -14.84
C PRO A 506 9.33 14.84 -13.63
N LYS A 507 8.04 15.15 -13.82
CA LYS A 507 7.14 15.71 -12.79
C LYS A 507 6.39 14.66 -11.98
N VAL A 508 6.62 13.36 -12.21
CA VAL A 508 5.97 12.31 -11.41
C VAL A 508 6.57 12.27 -10.00
N ASP A 509 5.74 12.50 -8.99
CA ASP A 509 6.12 12.60 -7.57
C ASP A 509 6.71 11.30 -6.98
N LYS A 510 6.38 10.15 -7.57
CA LYS A 510 6.77 8.81 -7.08
C LYS A 510 7.79 8.13 -8.00
N LYS A 511 9.04 8.62 -8.01
CA LYS A 511 10.10 8.14 -8.91
C LYS A 511 10.53 6.68 -8.70
N ASP A 512 10.41 6.15 -7.48
CA ASP A 512 10.89 4.80 -7.16
C ASP A 512 10.01 3.68 -7.74
N ASP A 513 8.74 3.99 -8.04
CA ASP A 513 7.76 3.03 -8.59
C ASP A 513 7.42 3.29 -10.06
N TYR A 514 7.82 4.45 -10.58
CA TYR A 514 7.53 4.88 -11.96
C TYR A 514 8.32 4.08 -12.99
N ILE A 515 7.66 3.65 -14.07
CA ILE A 515 8.29 2.91 -15.17
C ILE A 515 8.49 3.79 -16.40
N ALA A 516 7.40 4.31 -16.95
CA ALA A 516 7.38 5.12 -18.15
C ALA A 516 6.01 5.77 -18.34
N SER A 517 5.96 6.79 -19.19
CA SER A 517 4.74 7.44 -19.64
C SER A 517 4.50 7.20 -21.11
N TYR A 518 3.24 7.01 -21.46
CA TYR A 518 2.79 6.79 -22.83
C TYR A 518 1.80 7.88 -23.18
N LYS A 519 2.05 8.62 -24.26
CA LYS A 519 1.10 9.59 -24.80
C LYS A 519 0.63 9.12 -26.17
N LEU A 520 -0.67 8.93 -26.29
CA LEU A 520 -1.39 8.65 -27.53
C LEU A 520 -2.16 9.90 -27.93
N THR A 521 -1.76 10.51 -29.04
CA THR A 521 -2.40 11.67 -29.64
C THR A 521 -3.09 11.24 -30.91
N SER A 522 -4.31 11.72 -31.13
CA SER A 522 -5.02 11.53 -32.40
C SER A 522 -5.64 12.81 -32.90
N GLN A 523 -5.57 13.03 -34.20
CA GLN A 523 -6.12 14.20 -34.87
C GLN A 523 -7.20 13.79 -35.86
N ILE A 524 -8.30 14.53 -35.91
CA ILE A 524 -9.33 14.47 -36.95
C ILE A 524 -9.62 15.90 -37.38
N ASP A 525 -9.45 16.20 -38.67
CA ASP A 525 -9.74 17.53 -39.25
C ASP A 525 -9.16 18.70 -38.44
N GLY A 526 -7.88 18.61 -38.06
CA GLY A 526 -7.23 19.64 -37.24
C GLY A 526 -7.48 19.52 -35.73
N THR A 527 -8.55 18.87 -35.28
CA THR A 527 -8.89 18.69 -33.86
C THR A 527 -8.06 17.58 -33.23
N GLU A 528 -7.22 17.93 -32.27
CA GLU A 528 -6.38 17.00 -31.51
C GLU A 528 -7.07 16.56 -30.22
N ILE A 529 -7.02 15.26 -29.94
CA ILE A 529 -7.31 14.69 -28.62
C ILE A 529 -6.14 13.82 -28.17
N SER A 530 -5.94 13.75 -26.85
CA SER A 530 -4.82 13.00 -26.30
C SER A 530 -5.20 12.16 -25.09
N ASN A 531 -4.43 11.09 -24.88
CA ASN A 531 -4.54 10.18 -23.77
C ASN A 531 -3.14 9.89 -23.25
N LEU A 532 -2.88 10.29 -22.02
CA LEU A 532 -1.62 10.12 -21.32
C LEU A 532 -1.81 9.09 -20.21
N VAL A 533 -0.90 8.12 -20.17
CA VAL A 533 -0.86 7.10 -19.12
C VAL A 533 0.52 7.12 -18.48
N HIS A 534 0.55 7.24 -17.16
CA HIS A 534 1.75 6.93 -16.38
C HIS A 534 1.64 5.51 -15.83
N THR A 535 2.71 4.74 -15.98
CA THR A 535 2.76 3.35 -15.54
C THR A 535 3.74 3.19 -14.39
N TYR A 536 3.38 2.33 -13.44
CA TYR A 536 4.12 2.08 -12.21
C TYR A 536 4.29 0.57 -11.97
N VAL A 537 5.27 0.17 -11.15
CA VAL A 537 5.53 -1.24 -10.84
C VAL A 537 4.49 -1.79 -9.88
N HIS A 538 4.13 -1.03 -8.85
CA HIS A 538 3.23 -1.48 -7.77
C HIS A 538 1.93 -0.67 -7.69
N GLU A 539 1.91 0.58 -8.17
CA GLU A 539 0.71 1.42 -8.20
C GLU A 539 -0.13 1.24 -9.45
N SER A 540 -1.44 1.49 -9.32
CA SER A 540 -2.34 1.56 -10.46
C SER A 540 -1.87 2.60 -11.47
N MET A 541 -1.99 2.29 -12.75
CA MET A 541 -1.71 3.27 -13.81
C MET A 541 -2.59 4.52 -13.64
N THR A 542 -1.99 5.70 -13.72
CA THR A 542 -2.74 6.96 -13.68
C THR A 542 -3.00 7.41 -15.11
N ARG A 543 -4.28 7.62 -15.43
CA ARG A 543 -4.73 8.08 -16.74
C ARG A 543 -5.08 9.56 -16.66
N ILE A 544 -4.52 10.34 -17.56
CA ILE A 544 -4.89 11.73 -17.82
C ILE A 544 -5.32 11.77 -19.28
N SER A 545 -6.62 11.81 -19.53
CA SER A 545 -7.12 11.79 -20.89
C SER A 545 -8.23 12.79 -21.10
N ASP A 546 -8.29 13.29 -22.33
CA ASP A 546 -9.54 13.77 -22.89
C ASP A 546 -10.55 12.60 -22.97
N GLN A 547 -11.81 12.89 -23.26
CA GLN A 547 -12.81 11.85 -23.50
C GLN A 547 -12.29 10.81 -24.51
N VAL A 548 -12.49 9.53 -24.22
CA VAL A 548 -12.10 8.43 -25.12
C VAL A 548 -13.09 8.38 -26.26
N SER A 549 -12.59 8.33 -27.48
CA SER A 549 -13.43 8.13 -28.64
C SER A 549 -12.75 7.22 -29.64
N HIS A 550 -13.55 6.50 -30.42
CA HIS A 550 -13.10 5.73 -31.57
C HIS A 550 -13.47 6.47 -32.85
N LEU A 551 -12.72 6.24 -33.92
CA LEU A 551 -13.03 6.80 -35.23
C LEU A 551 -14.33 6.20 -35.79
N CYS A 552 -14.40 4.87 -35.79
CA CYS A 552 -15.53 4.07 -36.26
C CYS A 552 -15.57 2.72 -35.53
N ALA A 553 -16.68 2.01 -35.62
CA ALA A 553 -16.78 0.65 -35.09
C ALA A 553 -15.75 -0.26 -35.78
N SER A 554 -14.98 -1.03 -35.02
CA SER A 554 -14.00 -1.92 -35.62
C SER A 554 -13.66 -3.15 -34.78
N SER A 555 -13.25 -4.22 -35.46
CA SER A 555 -12.92 -5.50 -34.83
C SER A 555 -11.70 -6.13 -35.49
N PHE A 556 -10.84 -6.76 -34.68
CA PHE A 556 -9.66 -7.48 -35.13
C PHE A 556 -9.83 -8.97 -34.84
N LYS A 557 -9.99 -9.79 -35.88
CA LYS A 557 -10.16 -11.25 -35.77
C LYS A 557 -8.88 -11.95 -36.23
N SER A 558 -8.31 -12.79 -35.38
CA SER A 558 -7.12 -13.60 -35.68
C SER A 558 -7.32 -15.01 -35.13
N PRO A 559 -6.83 -16.08 -35.80
CA PRO A 559 -6.88 -17.44 -35.25
C PRO A 559 -6.18 -17.55 -33.89
N TYR A 560 -5.26 -16.63 -33.60
CA TYR A 560 -4.44 -16.67 -32.40
C TYR A 560 -5.01 -15.88 -31.23
N PHE A 561 -6.09 -15.11 -31.45
CA PHE A 561 -6.71 -14.24 -30.44
C PHE A 561 -8.11 -14.77 -30.12
N TYR A 562 -8.21 -15.79 -29.27
CA TYR A 562 -9.51 -16.21 -28.76
C TYR A 562 -9.90 -15.34 -27.56
N ASP A 563 -10.97 -14.57 -27.72
CA ASP A 563 -11.55 -13.72 -26.67
C ASP A 563 -13.08 -13.91 -26.69
N ILE A 564 -13.59 -14.74 -25.77
CA ILE A 564 -15.02 -15.07 -25.72
C ILE A 564 -15.88 -13.83 -25.40
N GLU A 565 -15.36 -12.88 -24.63
CA GLU A 565 -16.08 -11.66 -24.26
C GLU A 565 -16.32 -10.77 -25.47
N ASP A 566 -15.35 -10.68 -26.40
CA ASP A 566 -15.53 -10.00 -27.68
C ASP A 566 -16.64 -10.65 -28.50
N SER A 567 -16.64 -11.99 -28.58
CA SER A 567 -17.67 -12.74 -29.33
C SER A 567 -19.07 -12.59 -28.72
N ILE A 568 -19.18 -12.50 -27.39
CA ILE A 568 -20.45 -12.25 -26.70
C ILE A 568 -20.93 -10.83 -26.96
N THR A 569 -20.02 -9.85 -26.91
CA THR A 569 -20.32 -8.46 -27.26
C THR A 569 -20.85 -8.37 -28.70
N ASP A 570 -20.21 -9.10 -29.62
CA ASP A 570 -20.65 -9.16 -31.01
C ASP A 570 -22.01 -9.83 -31.18
N TYR A 571 -22.27 -10.90 -30.43
CA TYR A 571 -23.56 -11.58 -30.41
C TYR A 571 -24.68 -10.67 -29.89
N ASN A 572 -24.50 -10.02 -28.74
CA ASN A 572 -25.50 -9.14 -28.14
C ASN A 572 -25.86 -8.00 -29.09
N ARG A 573 -24.87 -7.37 -29.72
CA ARG A 573 -25.10 -6.32 -30.72
C ARG A 573 -25.84 -6.86 -31.95
N SER A 574 -25.57 -8.09 -32.36
CA SER A 574 -26.27 -8.75 -33.47
C SER A 574 -27.75 -9.06 -33.14
N VAL A 575 -28.06 -9.36 -31.88
CA VAL A 575 -29.43 -9.59 -31.40
C VAL A 575 -30.24 -8.29 -31.44
N GLU A 576 -29.63 -7.17 -31.05
CA GLU A 576 -30.29 -5.86 -30.97
C GLU A 576 -30.46 -5.17 -32.33
N LEU A 577 -29.49 -5.32 -33.22
CA LEU A 577 -29.46 -4.63 -34.50
C LEU A 577 -30.48 -5.20 -35.48
N LYS A 578 -31.42 -4.37 -35.94
CA LYS A 578 -32.32 -4.70 -37.06
C LYS A 578 -31.72 -4.29 -38.39
N VAL A 579 -31.76 -5.21 -39.35
CA VAL A 579 -31.32 -5.02 -40.72
C VAL A 579 -32.55 -5.13 -41.63
N THR A 580 -32.72 -4.15 -42.51
CA THR A 580 -33.76 -4.18 -43.54
C THR A 580 -33.13 -4.58 -44.86
N SER A 581 -33.57 -5.71 -45.39
CA SER A 581 -33.16 -6.23 -46.68
C SER A 581 -33.68 -5.36 -47.82
N LEU A 582 -33.09 -5.52 -49.02
CA LEU A 582 -33.47 -4.80 -50.24
C LEU A 582 -34.94 -5.03 -50.67
N ASP A 583 -35.54 -6.14 -50.23
CA ASP A 583 -36.94 -6.51 -50.47
C ASP A 583 -37.91 -5.91 -49.44
N GLY A 584 -37.42 -5.12 -48.49
CA GLY A 584 -38.22 -4.47 -47.43
C GLY A 584 -38.48 -5.33 -46.20
N THR A 585 -38.01 -6.58 -46.17
CA THR A 585 -38.13 -7.44 -44.98
C THR A 585 -37.12 -7.02 -43.91
N SER A 586 -37.55 -6.91 -42.65
CA SER A 586 -36.68 -6.55 -41.54
C SER A 586 -36.48 -7.73 -40.61
N GLN A 587 -35.23 -8.09 -40.35
CA GLN A 587 -34.85 -9.13 -39.40
C GLN A 587 -33.68 -8.66 -38.52
N THR A 588 -33.42 -9.36 -37.43
CA THR A 588 -32.24 -9.10 -36.61
C THR A 588 -30.97 -9.51 -37.35
N ALA A 589 -29.86 -8.83 -37.09
CA ALA A 589 -28.56 -9.15 -37.66
C ALA A 589 -28.13 -10.58 -37.29
N ILE A 590 -28.47 -11.05 -36.09
CA ILE A 590 -28.21 -12.44 -35.68
C ILE A 590 -28.97 -13.43 -36.58
N ASN A 591 -30.24 -13.20 -36.90
CA ASN A 591 -31.00 -14.11 -37.77
C ASN A 591 -30.37 -14.20 -39.17
N LEU A 592 -29.91 -13.06 -39.68
CA LEU A 592 -29.17 -12.99 -40.93
C LEU A 592 -27.85 -13.80 -40.85
N VAL A 593 -27.10 -13.68 -39.74
CA VAL A 593 -25.90 -14.50 -39.49
C VAL A 593 -26.24 -16.00 -39.38
N ILE A 594 -27.32 -16.38 -38.67
CA ILE A 594 -27.73 -17.79 -38.54
C ILE A 594 -28.17 -18.36 -39.89
N ASP A 595 -28.97 -17.62 -40.67
CA ASP A 595 -29.36 -18.04 -42.01
C ASP A 595 -28.14 -18.24 -42.93
N PHE A 596 -27.09 -17.47 -42.70
CA PHE A 596 -25.81 -17.69 -43.37
C PHE A 596 -25.07 -18.92 -42.87
N MET A 597 -25.03 -19.16 -41.57
CA MET A 597 -24.45 -20.39 -41.02
C MET A 597 -25.14 -21.64 -41.56
N LYS A 598 -26.46 -21.60 -41.78
CA LYS A 598 -27.22 -22.69 -42.42
C LYS A 598 -26.78 -23.00 -43.85
N ARG A 599 -26.24 -22.02 -44.59
CA ARG A 599 -25.68 -22.22 -45.95
C ARG A 599 -24.35 -22.95 -45.92
N VAL A 600 -23.57 -22.76 -44.85
CA VAL A 600 -22.25 -23.38 -44.67
C VAL A 600 -22.37 -24.77 -44.05
N GLU A 601 -23.21 -24.91 -43.02
CA GLU A 601 -23.50 -26.18 -42.34
C GLU A 601 -25.02 -26.36 -42.19
N ALA A 602 -25.58 -27.21 -43.03
CA ALA A 602 -27.03 -27.41 -43.15
C ALA A 602 -27.65 -28.03 -41.89
N SER A 603 -26.85 -28.65 -41.00
CA SER A 603 -27.36 -29.19 -39.73
C SER A 603 -27.74 -28.12 -38.71
N ILE A 604 -27.20 -26.91 -38.82
CA ILE A 604 -27.47 -25.81 -37.87
C ILE A 604 -28.92 -25.34 -38.05
N VAL A 605 -29.62 -25.13 -36.94
CA VAL A 605 -30.96 -24.52 -36.89
C VAL A 605 -30.88 -23.14 -36.27
N ASP A 606 -30.20 -23.03 -35.15
CA ASP A 606 -30.01 -21.80 -34.38
C ASP A 606 -28.70 -21.89 -33.56
N ILE A 607 -28.15 -20.74 -33.16
CA ILE A 607 -27.00 -20.66 -32.26
C ILE A 607 -27.30 -19.61 -31.20
N ARG A 608 -27.33 -20.03 -29.92
CA ARG A 608 -27.66 -19.16 -28.78
C ARG A 608 -26.52 -19.06 -27.78
N TYR A 609 -26.29 -17.86 -27.28
CA TYR A 609 -25.44 -17.64 -26.12
C TYR A 609 -26.13 -18.15 -24.84
N THR A 610 -25.39 -18.85 -23.98
CA THR A 610 -25.83 -19.21 -22.62
C THR A 610 -24.72 -18.98 -21.59
N GLU A 611 -25.15 -18.64 -20.39
CA GLU A 611 -24.31 -18.49 -19.20
C GLU A 611 -24.93 -19.32 -18.08
N GLU A 612 -24.44 -20.54 -17.91
CA GLU A 612 -24.93 -21.51 -16.92
C GLU A 612 -23.75 -22.02 -16.11
N MET A 613 -23.89 -22.12 -14.78
CA MET A 613 -22.84 -22.60 -13.87
C MET A 613 -21.49 -21.87 -14.06
N ASP A 614 -21.53 -20.56 -14.26
CA ASP A 614 -20.37 -19.69 -14.55
C ASP A 614 -19.58 -20.07 -15.83
N VAL A 615 -20.21 -20.79 -16.76
CA VAL A 615 -19.64 -21.13 -18.06
C VAL A 615 -20.37 -20.36 -19.16
N LYS A 616 -19.63 -19.45 -19.81
CA LYS A 616 -20.06 -18.70 -20.99
C LYS A 616 -19.80 -19.51 -22.26
N ARG A 617 -20.85 -19.86 -23.01
CA ARG A 617 -20.74 -20.71 -24.22
C ARG A 617 -21.83 -20.41 -25.24
N PHE A 618 -21.62 -20.91 -26.46
CA PHE A 618 -22.61 -20.88 -27.53
C PHE A 618 -23.16 -22.30 -27.75
N LEU A 619 -24.48 -22.45 -27.69
CA LEU A 619 -25.18 -23.69 -27.93
C LEU A 619 -25.84 -23.67 -29.31
N VAL A 620 -25.61 -24.73 -30.08
CA VAL A 620 -26.15 -24.94 -31.41
C VAL A 620 -27.35 -25.86 -31.32
N GLU A 621 -28.51 -25.38 -31.78
CA GLU A 621 -29.63 -26.25 -32.10
C GLU A 621 -29.37 -26.92 -33.45
N SER A 622 -29.46 -28.24 -33.48
CA SER A 622 -29.14 -29.04 -34.65
C SER A 622 -30.33 -29.85 -35.13
N LYS A 623 -30.45 -30.03 -36.45
CA LYS A 623 -31.44 -30.93 -37.05
C LYS A 623 -31.30 -32.39 -36.59
N TYR A 624 -30.13 -32.79 -36.09
CA TYR A 624 -29.88 -34.15 -35.63
C TYR A 624 -30.51 -34.49 -34.28
N SER A 625 -30.90 -33.48 -33.49
CA SER A 625 -31.46 -33.69 -32.15
C SER A 625 -32.40 -32.55 -31.80
N THR A 626 -33.68 -32.87 -31.59
CA THR A 626 -34.70 -31.93 -31.12
C THR A 626 -34.72 -31.77 -29.60
N GLU A 627 -34.07 -32.67 -28.85
CA GLU A 627 -34.09 -32.71 -27.38
C GLU A 627 -32.81 -32.17 -26.72
N ARG A 628 -31.72 -32.01 -27.49
CA ARG A 628 -30.41 -31.58 -26.98
C ARG A 628 -29.76 -30.58 -27.92
N SER A 629 -29.31 -29.46 -27.38
CA SER A 629 -28.38 -28.54 -28.03
C SER A 629 -26.93 -29.01 -27.82
N PHE A 630 -26.06 -28.70 -28.77
CA PHE A 630 -24.65 -29.06 -28.73
C PHE A 630 -23.80 -27.81 -28.47
N ASP A 631 -22.68 -27.97 -27.79
CA ASP A 631 -21.72 -26.85 -27.69
C ASP A 631 -21.15 -26.53 -29.08
N LEU A 632 -21.05 -25.25 -29.44
CA LEU A 632 -20.44 -24.80 -30.70
C LEU A 632 -19.02 -25.35 -30.86
N THR A 633 -18.30 -25.55 -29.75
CA THR A 633 -16.96 -26.17 -29.74
C THR A 633 -16.94 -27.61 -30.25
N THR A 634 -18.09 -28.28 -30.33
CA THR A 634 -18.24 -29.62 -30.92
C THR A 634 -18.17 -29.58 -32.45
N TYR A 635 -18.47 -28.44 -33.08
CA TYR A 635 -18.29 -28.24 -34.52
C TYR A 635 -16.81 -27.94 -34.83
N GLY A 636 -16.37 -28.25 -36.05
CA GLY A 636 -14.98 -28.00 -36.46
C GLY A 636 -14.58 -26.52 -36.36
N GLU A 637 -13.30 -26.26 -36.05
CA GLU A 637 -12.76 -24.91 -35.82
C GLU A 637 -13.08 -23.92 -36.96
N GLY A 638 -13.09 -24.39 -38.21
CA GLY A 638 -13.49 -23.58 -39.37
C GLY A 638 -14.93 -23.02 -39.26
N ILE A 639 -15.89 -23.82 -38.80
CA ILE A 639 -17.28 -23.37 -38.60
C ILE A 639 -17.38 -22.35 -37.47
N GLN A 640 -16.66 -22.59 -36.37
CA GLN A 640 -16.60 -21.64 -35.25
C GLN A 640 -16.02 -20.30 -35.71
N ARG A 641 -14.93 -20.33 -36.49
CA ARG A 641 -14.28 -19.15 -37.05
C ARG A 641 -15.21 -18.36 -37.97
N ILE A 642 -15.92 -19.03 -38.88
CA ILE A 642 -16.90 -18.40 -39.78
C ILE A 642 -17.98 -17.68 -38.95
N PHE A 643 -18.51 -18.35 -37.92
CA PHE A 643 -19.52 -17.76 -37.03
C PHE A 643 -19.01 -16.50 -36.32
N TYR A 644 -17.84 -16.55 -35.68
CA TYR A 644 -17.28 -15.40 -34.96
C TYR A 644 -16.91 -14.22 -35.88
N ILE A 645 -16.47 -14.50 -37.11
CA ILE A 645 -16.23 -13.45 -38.12
C ILE A 645 -17.56 -12.83 -38.55
N ALA A 646 -18.59 -13.65 -38.80
CA ALA A 646 -19.91 -13.17 -39.22
C ALA A 646 -20.58 -12.27 -38.16
N LEU A 647 -20.49 -12.63 -36.88
CA LEU A 647 -20.99 -11.78 -35.78
C LEU A 647 -20.32 -10.39 -35.77
N ALA A 648 -19.03 -10.33 -36.03
CA ALA A 648 -18.27 -9.08 -36.00
C ALA A 648 -18.68 -8.07 -37.07
N PHE A 649 -19.25 -8.51 -38.20
CA PHE A 649 -19.75 -7.59 -39.23
C PHE A 649 -20.90 -6.73 -38.71
N ALA A 650 -21.83 -7.32 -37.94
CA ALA A 650 -22.93 -6.59 -37.35
C ALA A 650 -22.44 -5.54 -36.34
N SER A 651 -21.45 -5.90 -35.53
CA SER A 651 -20.82 -4.98 -34.58
C SER A 651 -20.07 -3.84 -35.24
N CYS A 652 -19.46 -4.10 -36.39
CA CYS A 652 -18.65 -3.15 -37.14
C CYS A 652 -19.46 -2.32 -38.14
N ARG A 653 -20.80 -2.31 -38.06
CA ARG A 653 -21.65 -1.57 -39.02
C ARG A 653 -21.14 -0.13 -39.22
N ASN A 654 -21.02 0.30 -40.48
CA ASN A 654 -20.43 1.58 -40.92
C ASN A 654 -18.93 1.75 -40.60
N GLY A 655 -18.21 0.65 -40.36
CA GLY A 655 -16.86 0.67 -39.82
C GLY A 655 -15.89 -0.25 -40.54
N VAL A 656 -14.95 -0.81 -39.79
CA VAL A 656 -13.81 -1.55 -40.36
C VAL A 656 -13.61 -2.88 -39.66
N ILE A 657 -13.49 -3.97 -40.42
CA ILE A 657 -13.11 -5.28 -39.88
C ILE A 657 -11.74 -5.70 -40.41
N LEU A 658 -10.92 -6.24 -39.51
CA LEU A 658 -9.58 -6.72 -39.81
C LEU A 658 -9.51 -8.21 -39.53
N ILE A 659 -9.18 -9.01 -40.54
CA ILE A 659 -9.18 -10.47 -40.45
C ILE A 659 -7.80 -11.00 -40.82
N ASP A 660 -7.06 -11.44 -39.81
CA ASP A 660 -5.74 -12.04 -40.01
C ASP A 660 -5.88 -13.54 -40.34
N GLU A 661 -5.14 -13.99 -41.33
CA GLU A 661 -5.13 -15.36 -41.88
C GLU A 661 -6.55 -15.89 -42.16
N PHE A 662 -7.28 -15.19 -43.04
CA PHE A 662 -8.71 -15.40 -43.30
C PHE A 662 -9.11 -16.88 -43.42
N GLU A 663 -8.34 -17.67 -44.17
CA GLU A 663 -8.59 -19.07 -44.49
C GLU A 663 -8.30 -20.09 -43.39
N THR A 664 -7.61 -19.71 -42.30
CA THR A 664 -7.06 -20.67 -41.33
C THR A 664 -8.16 -21.59 -40.76
N ALA A 665 -7.88 -22.90 -40.77
CA ALA A 665 -8.78 -23.98 -40.33
C ALA A 665 -10.09 -24.14 -41.14
N ILE A 666 -10.24 -23.46 -42.28
CA ILE A 666 -11.38 -23.59 -43.19
C ILE A 666 -11.00 -24.53 -44.34
N HIS A 667 -11.82 -25.56 -44.56
CA HIS A 667 -11.61 -26.48 -45.68
C HIS A 667 -11.85 -25.76 -47.01
N PHE A 668 -11.02 -26.02 -48.03
CA PHE A 668 -11.04 -25.31 -49.30
C PHE A 668 -12.42 -25.31 -49.99
N SER A 669 -13.20 -26.37 -49.80
CA SER A 669 -14.54 -26.51 -50.36
C SER A 669 -15.56 -25.50 -49.83
N LEU A 670 -15.28 -24.84 -48.70
CA LEU A 670 -16.13 -23.82 -48.09
C LEU A 670 -15.64 -22.39 -48.37
N LEU A 671 -14.45 -22.23 -48.97
CA LEU A 671 -13.86 -20.92 -49.18
C LEU A 671 -14.71 -20.08 -50.12
N LYS A 672 -15.26 -20.67 -51.19
CA LYS A 672 -16.08 -19.93 -52.17
C LYS A 672 -17.33 -19.33 -51.51
N GLU A 673 -18.09 -20.14 -50.77
CA GLU A 673 -19.25 -19.69 -50.01
C GLU A 673 -18.85 -18.66 -48.95
N PHE A 674 -17.74 -18.88 -48.25
CA PHE A 674 -17.31 -17.97 -47.18
C PHE A 674 -16.81 -16.61 -47.70
N THR A 675 -16.10 -16.58 -48.82
CA THR A 675 -15.69 -15.33 -49.47
C THR A 675 -16.88 -14.55 -50.00
N GLN A 676 -17.85 -15.24 -50.62
CA GLN A 676 -19.09 -14.60 -51.06
C GLN A 676 -19.85 -14.00 -49.88
N LEU A 677 -20.01 -14.79 -48.80
CA LEU A 677 -20.65 -14.36 -47.56
C LEU A 677 -19.98 -13.10 -46.99
N THR A 678 -18.66 -13.09 -46.95
CA THR A 678 -17.87 -11.95 -46.45
C THR A 678 -18.17 -10.68 -47.25
N GLN A 679 -18.34 -10.78 -48.56
CA GLN A 679 -18.66 -9.63 -49.43
C GLN A 679 -20.11 -9.17 -49.24
N GLU A 680 -21.06 -10.11 -49.14
CA GLU A 680 -22.47 -9.83 -48.85
C GLU A 680 -22.63 -9.11 -47.50
N LEU A 681 -21.92 -9.58 -46.46
CA LEU A 681 -21.91 -8.97 -45.13
C LEU A 681 -21.27 -7.58 -45.15
N ALA A 682 -20.13 -7.43 -45.84
CA ALA A 682 -19.44 -6.14 -45.97
C ALA A 682 -20.30 -5.08 -46.66
N GLU A 683 -21.12 -5.47 -47.64
CA GLU A 683 -22.09 -4.58 -48.25
C GLU A 683 -23.26 -4.28 -47.30
N THR A 684 -23.89 -5.33 -46.77
CA THR A 684 -25.10 -5.24 -45.93
C THR A 684 -24.89 -4.35 -44.71
N PHE A 685 -23.77 -4.52 -44.02
CA PHE A 685 -23.43 -3.74 -42.82
C PHE A 685 -22.61 -2.48 -43.13
N ASN A 686 -22.34 -2.21 -44.40
CA ASN A 686 -21.47 -1.13 -44.86
C ASN A 686 -20.11 -1.12 -44.12
N VAL A 687 -19.35 -2.22 -44.24
CA VAL A 687 -18.06 -2.41 -43.58
C VAL A 687 -16.93 -2.49 -44.61
N GLN A 688 -15.80 -1.86 -44.30
CA GLN A 688 -14.55 -2.06 -45.05
C GLN A 688 -13.73 -3.21 -44.43
N VAL A 689 -13.33 -4.16 -45.26
CA VAL A 689 -12.60 -5.37 -44.85
C VAL A 689 -11.13 -5.25 -45.23
N PHE A 690 -10.26 -5.52 -44.25
CA PHE A 690 -8.82 -5.70 -44.44
C PHE A 690 -8.47 -7.12 -44.02
N LEU A 691 -8.00 -7.95 -44.94
CA LEU A 691 -7.69 -9.34 -44.63
C LEU A 691 -6.31 -9.76 -45.10
N THR A 692 -5.70 -10.69 -44.39
CA THR A 692 -4.44 -11.32 -44.83
C THR A 692 -4.72 -12.77 -45.24
N SER A 693 -4.00 -13.25 -46.25
CA SER A 693 -4.09 -14.64 -46.69
C SER A 693 -2.74 -15.17 -47.17
N HIS A 694 -2.51 -16.45 -46.91
CA HIS A 694 -1.43 -17.26 -47.42
C HIS A 694 -1.92 -18.34 -48.41
N SER A 695 -3.23 -18.48 -48.59
CA SER A 695 -3.85 -19.46 -49.48
C SER A 695 -4.14 -18.87 -50.86
N ARG A 696 -3.72 -19.61 -51.89
CA ARG A 696 -4.04 -19.27 -53.28
C ARG A 696 -5.52 -19.48 -53.53
N GLU A 697 -6.02 -20.61 -53.04
CA GLU A 697 -7.40 -21.06 -53.13
C GLU A 697 -8.34 -20.01 -52.50
N CYS A 698 -7.94 -19.38 -51.40
CA CYS A 698 -8.69 -18.29 -50.78
C CYS A 698 -8.74 -17.04 -51.67
N ILE A 699 -7.62 -16.64 -52.27
CA ILE A 699 -7.56 -15.48 -53.17
C ILE A 699 -8.38 -15.74 -54.44
N GLU A 700 -8.26 -16.94 -55.01
CA GLU A 700 -9.07 -17.38 -56.15
C GLU A 700 -10.55 -17.41 -55.79
N ALA A 701 -10.93 -17.92 -54.62
CA ALA A 701 -12.31 -17.97 -54.16
C ALA A 701 -12.99 -16.58 -54.10
N PHE A 702 -12.26 -15.52 -53.70
CA PHE A 702 -12.76 -14.14 -53.72
C PHE A 702 -13.12 -13.64 -55.12
N ILE A 703 -12.48 -14.18 -56.15
CA ILE A 703 -12.72 -13.82 -57.55
C ILE A 703 -13.79 -14.75 -58.16
N GLU A 704 -13.63 -16.06 -57.98
CA GLU A 704 -14.46 -17.11 -58.57
C GLU A 704 -15.90 -17.15 -58.04
N ASN A 705 -16.15 -16.57 -56.86
CA ASN A 705 -17.51 -16.43 -56.35
C ASN A 705 -18.35 -15.43 -57.18
N GLY A 706 -17.69 -14.52 -57.92
CA GLY A 706 -18.34 -13.63 -58.88
C GLY A 706 -19.18 -12.50 -58.27
N TYR A 707 -19.21 -12.35 -56.95
CA TYR A 707 -19.91 -11.26 -56.28
C TYR A 707 -19.06 -9.98 -56.36
N LYS A 708 -19.58 -8.91 -56.94
CA LYS A 708 -19.03 -7.53 -56.93
C LYS A 708 -17.49 -7.42 -56.96
N THR A 709 -16.86 -8.09 -57.92
CA THR A 709 -15.40 -8.19 -57.99
C THR A 709 -14.72 -6.82 -58.17
N GLU A 710 -15.45 -5.83 -58.71
CA GLU A 710 -15.01 -4.44 -58.82
C GLU A 710 -14.70 -3.77 -57.46
N GLN A 711 -15.21 -4.31 -56.36
CA GLN A 711 -14.97 -3.82 -54.99
C GLN A 711 -13.82 -4.53 -54.26
N ILE A 712 -13.00 -5.28 -55.00
CA ILE A 712 -11.86 -6.04 -54.44
C ILE A 712 -10.55 -5.42 -54.90
N THR A 713 -9.64 -5.18 -53.96
CA THR A 713 -8.26 -4.83 -54.23
C THR A 713 -7.32 -5.87 -53.61
N GLY A 714 -6.43 -6.43 -54.43
CA GLY A 714 -5.32 -7.28 -54.01
C GLY A 714 -4.02 -6.50 -53.87
N PHE A 715 -3.32 -6.73 -52.76
CA PHE A 715 -2.03 -6.14 -52.44
C PHE A 715 -0.98 -7.24 -52.21
N GLN A 716 0.03 -7.29 -53.08
CA GLN A 716 1.22 -8.10 -52.87
C GLN A 716 2.22 -7.31 -52.03
N MET A 717 2.47 -7.78 -50.81
CA MET A 717 3.44 -7.23 -49.87
C MET A 717 4.82 -7.83 -50.10
N ILE A 718 5.81 -6.98 -50.36
CA ILE A 718 7.18 -7.38 -50.72
C ILE A 718 8.16 -6.82 -49.69
N ASN A 719 9.11 -7.63 -49.26
CA ASN A 719 10.21 -7.23 -48.38
C ASN A 719 11.54 -7.48 -49.11
N ASP A 720 12.24 -6.42 -49.50
CA ASP A 720 13.54 -6.49 -50.19
C ASP A 720 14.74 -6.56 -49.22
N GLY A 721 14.48 -6.71 -47.91
CA GLY A 721 15.47 -6.74 -46.85
C GLY A 721 15.81 -5.35 -46.27
N ARG A 722 15.51 -4.26 -46.99
CA ARG A 722 15.73 -2.87 -46.52
C ARG A 722 14.41 -2.13 -46.31
N LYS A 723 13.41 -2.39 -47.14
CA LYS A 723 12.13 -1.70 -47.17
C LYS A 723 11.00 -2.67 -47.50
N ILE A 724 9.84 -2.37 -46.93
CA ILE A 724 8.58 -3.04 -47.29
C ILE A 724 7.87 -2.18 -48.32
N THR A 725 7.44 -2.79 -49.41
CA THR A 725 6.67 -2.15 -50.50
C THR A 725 5.46 -3.00 -50.85
N SER A 726 4.51 -2.42 -51.58
CA SER A 726 3.32 -3.13 -52.05
C SER A 726 3.10 -2.92 -53.55
N LYS A 727 2.56 -3.94 -54.21
CA LYS A 727 2.00 -3.84 -55.57
C LYS A 727 0.49 -4.03 -55.48
N ARG A 728 -0.26 -3.19 -56.18
CA ARG A 728 -1.73 -3.15 -56.16
C ARG A 728 -2.31 -3.65 -57.47
N ILE A 729 -3.39 -4.42 -57.37
CA ILE A 729 -4.20 -4.89 -58.49
C ILE A 729 -5.67 -4.85 -58.04
N GLU A 730 -6.57 -4.31 -58.86
CA GLU A 730 -7.96 -4.04 -58.45
C GLU A 730 -8.98 -4.51 -59.48
N GLY A 731 -10.18 -4.82 -59.00
CA GLY A 731 -11.39 -5.04 -59.80
C GLY A 731 -11.26 -6.06 -60.92
N GLU A 732 -11.85 -5.74 -62.08
CA GLU A 732 -11.85 -6.59 -63.27
C GLU A 732 -10.44 -6.96 -63.75
N ARG A 733 -9.45 -6.09 -63.55
CA ARG A 733 -8.07 -6.43 -63.88
C ARG A 733 -7.54 -7.52 -62.95
N PHE A 734 -7.88 -7.47 -61.67
CA PHE A 734 -7.49 -8.52 -60.74
C PHE A 734 -8.12 -9.86 -61.15
N LYS A 735 -9.43 -9.85 -61.43
CA LYS A 735 -10.15 -11.00 -61.96
C LYS A 735 -9.49 -11.60 -63.19
N TYR A 736 -9.26 -10.76 -64.21
CA TYR A 736 -8.63 -11.17 -65.46
C TYR A 736 -7.27 -11.84 -65.24
N LEU A 737 -6.43 -11.28 -64.37
CA LEU A 737 -5.09 -11.80 -64.11
C LEU A 737 -5.13 -13.13 -63.33
N VAL A 738 -6.05 -13.29 -62.39
CA VAL A 738 -6.24 -14.55 -61.66
C VAL A 738 -6.76 -15.64 -62.60
N GLU A 739 -7.82 -15.36 -63.37
CA GLU A 739 -8.48 -16.36 -64.23
C GLU A 739 -7.64 -16.75 -65.46
N ASN A 740 -6.94 -15.80 -66.09
CA ASN A 740 -6.27 -16.04 -67.38
C ASN A 740 -4.75 -16.22 -67.27
N ILE A 741 -4.13 -15.71 -66.20
CA ILE A 741 -2.67 -15.74 -66.02
C ILE A 741 -2.27 -16.53 -64.77
N ALA A 742 -3.26 -17.07 -64.02
CA ALA A 742 -3.02 -17.76 -62.75
C ALA A 742 -2.16 -16.92 -61.80
N LEU A 743 -2.41 -15.60 -61.80
CA LEU A 743 -1.62 -14.65 -61.01
C LEU A 743 -1.68 -15.00 -59.52
N ASP A 744 -0.51 -15.19 -58.93
CA ASP A 744 -0.35 -15.39 -57.50
C ASP A 744 0.23 -14.14 -56.83
N ILE A 745 -0.62 -13.39 -56.14
CA ILE A 745 -0.20 -12.18 -55.41
C ILE A 745 0.57 -12.50 -54.11
N ARG A 746 0.79 -13.78 -53.77
CA ARG A 746 1.57 -14.18 -52.59
C ARG A 746 3.08 -14.06 -52.77
N GLY A 747 3.58 -13.94 -54.00
CA GLY A 747 5.03 -13.82 -54.26
C GLY A 747 5.58 -14.94 -55.10
#